data_AF-A0A2E0PVZ4-F1
#
_entry.id   AF-A0A2E0PVZ4-F1
#
_cell.length_a   1.000
_cell.length_b   1.000
_cell.length_c   1.000
_cell.angle_alpha   90.00
_cell.angle_beta   90.00
_cell.angle_gamma   90.00
#
_symmetry.space_group_name_H-M   'P 1'
#
loop_
_entity.id
_entity.type
_entity.pdbx_description
1 polymer ?
#
loop_
_entity_poly.entity_id
_entity_poly.type
_entity_poly.pdbx_seq_one_letter_code
_entity_poly.pdbx_strand_id
1 'polypeptide(L)'
;MVEANIESSERTLDAASAIYAKEVVGILTDQLIHVIEQRHIEVLPYVRGESSIPTGDKKLLLGILQAWGIWFQLLNVAEENTGMRRRRMAEKEIGLENIVGTFANVFKKANVSGVSPEEIQNLLDVAHIRPTFTAHPTEAKRVTVLEIHRRIYVLLYRLEGSRWTAREREKFLDALRNEIDLLWLTGELRLEKPTVPQEVVWGLHFFEQTLFERIPETHEKLKLALNKNYPDTDFLLPSFFQFGSWIGGDRDGNPLVTNDVTKDTLLKNRQMVFHHYIKRLEDLVEHLSVSSINIKLSKIFEQDLQVILKDIDELELVSERNPGEVFRQFLTCMLVKLRGTLSSHSEGHFSAIRYSNVDEFIIDIKQLMAGLQASDCKQLSQTLVLPLLQEAEAFRFRTVRLDLRENSTTVNHTLASIWKAMNTKDTPPSPNSARWKAWLLAELDKPQENLPTFSNLDDTSTSTIGLFQMTADMMDKLDHEAFGYFILSMTQSINDILGVYLLAKIAGLFVEKNGEVYSRLPIVPLFETIDDLQRGPQMMSELFTIPIVQQSINHQTGIQEVMIGYSDSNKDGGYFTANWELSKAQANLTKIGQDVGISISFFHGRGGSVSRGGAPTGYAIAAQPAGSIHGQMRITEQGEVVSSKYANEGTAQYQMELLAASVFEHTLKSLNQDELKPNRAFNTAMESLSELAFNKYRKFAETDDLMDYYSAASPVEELAKMNIGSRPARRFGIKSLSDLRAIPWVFAWTQNRHLVPGWYGVGTALKS
;
A
#
# COMPACT_ATOMS: atom_id res chain seq x y z
N MET A 1 -17.98 31.43 18.86
CA MET A 1 -19.38 31.06 18.52
C MET A 1 -19.42 29.94 17.48
N VAL A 2 -18.70 30.02 16.35
CA VAL A 2 -18.67 28.93 15.35
C VAL A 2 -18.03 27.65 15.92
N GLU A 3 -16.88 27.72 16.59
CA GLU A 3 -16.23 26.55 17.20
C GLU A 3 -17.08 25.88 18.29
N ALA A 4 -17.69 26.68 19.19
CA ALA A 4 -18.59 26.16 20.22
C ALA A 4 -19.86 25.48 19.64
N ASN A 5 -20.35 25.96 18.49
CA ASN A 5 -21.45 25.32 17.77
C ASN A 5 -21.02 24.01 17.09
N ILE A 6 -19.79 23.94 16.56
CA ILE A 6 -19.23 22.71 15.99
C ILE A 6 -19.06 21.65 17.08
N GLU A 7 -18.46 21.99 18.23
CA GLU A 7 -18.32 21.07 19.37
C GLU A 7 -19.67 20.54 19.87
N SER A 8 -20.69 21.41 19.92
CA SER A 8 -22.05 21.00 20.29
C SER A 8 -22.68 20.07 19.24
N SER A 9 -22.44 20.30 17.95
CA SER A 9 -22.91 19.43 16.88
C SER A 9 -22.20 18.07 16.91
N GLU A 10 -20.89 18.05 17.15
CA GLU A 10 -20.10 16.81 17.27
C GLU A 10 -20.59 15.92 18.41
N ARG A 11 -20.87 16.49 19.59
CA ARG A 11 -21.45 15.71 20.70
C ARG A 11 -22.82 15.11 20.36
N THR A 12 -23.62 15.84 19.58
CA THR A 12 -24.94 15.38 19.12
C THR A 12 -24.80 14.25 18.10
N LEU A 13 -23.86 14.38 17.16
CA LEU A 13 -23.50 13.36 16.18
C LEU A 13 -23.01 12.07 16.84
N ASP A 14 -22.17 12.19 17.87
CA ASP A 14 -21.65 11.04 18.61
C ASP A 14 -22.76 10.27 19.32
N ALA A 15 -23.72 10.99 19.93
CA ALA A 15 -24.89 10.38 20.53
C ALA A 15 -25.78 9.66 19.50
N ALA A 16 -26.05 10.29 18.36
CA ALA A 16 -26.82 9.69 17.27
C ALA A 16 -26.13 8.46 16.68
N SER A 17 -24.81 8.54 16.49
CA SER A 17 -23.97 7.42 16.03
C SER A 17 -23.98 6.27 17.04
N ALA A 18 -23.93 6.54 18.34
CA ALA A 18 -23.97 5.52 19.38
C ALA A 18 -25.34 4.82 19.44
N ILE A 19 -26.44 5.54 19.25
CA ILE A 19 -27.79 4.94 19.15
C ILE A 19 -27.84 3.99 17.95
N TYR A 20 -27.39 4.46 16.78
CA TYR A 20 -27.37 3.63 15.59
C TYR A 20 -26.49 2.40 15.74
N ALA A 21 -25.31 2.54 16.35
CA ALA A 21 -24.42 1.42 16.60
C ALA A 21 -25.12 0.34 17.43
N LYS A 22 -25.86 0.73 18.48
CA LYS A 22 -26.67 -0.21 19.26
C LYS A 22 -27.75 -0.89 18.43
N GLU A 23 -28.43 -0.17 17.53
CA GLU A 23 -29.45 -0.74 16.64
C GLU A 23 -28.84 -1.77 15.66
N VAL A 24 -27.74 -1.44 14.99
CA VAL A 24 -27.07 -2.34 14.04
C VAL A 24 -26.54 -3.59 14.74
N VAL A 25 -25.88 -3.40 15.89
CA VAL A 25 -25.38 -4.49 16.72
C VAL A 25 -26.54 -5.39 17.15
N GLY A 26 -27.66 -4.81 17.61
CA GLY A 26 -28.87 -5.57 17.97
C GLY A 26 -29.42 -6.40 16.81
N ILE A 27 -29.59 -5.79 15.63
CA ILE A 27 -30.06 -6.49 14.42
C ILE A 27 -29.16 -7.69 14.09
N LEU A 28 -27.84 -7.50 14.13
CA LEU A 28 -26.87 -8.55 13.83
C LEU A 28 -26.85 -9.64 14.91
N THR A 29 -26.95 -9.27 16.18
CA THR A 29 -27.07 -10.23 17.30
C THR A 29 -28.31 -11.08 17.11
N ASP A 30 -29.46 -10.46 16.82
CA ASP A 30 -30.71 -11.16 16.63
C ASP A 30 -30.60 -12.16 15.48
N GLN A 31 -30.07 -11.74 14.32
CA GLN A 31 -29.90 -12.65 13.19
C GLN A 31 -28.93 -13.79 13.50
N LEU A 32 -27.83 -13.52 14.22
CA LEU A 32 -26.90 -14.57 14.66
C LEU A 32 -27.56 -15.57 15.63
N ILE A 33 -28.39 -15.09 16.57
CA ILE A 33 -29.14 -15.96 17.48
C ILE A 33 -30.06 -16.89 16.70
N HIS A 34 -30.80 -16.38 15.71
CA HIS A 34 -31.66 -17.23 14.86
C HIS A 34 -30.85 -18.31 14.12
N VAL A 35 -29.65 -17.96 13.63
CA VAL A 35 -28.75 -18.93 13.00
C VAL A 35 -28.27 -19.98 14.01
N ILE A 36 -27.89 -19.58 15.23
CA ILE A 36 -27.47 -20.51 16.29
C ILE A 36 -28.62 -21.44 16.69
N GLU A 37 -29.84 -20.92 16.85
CA GLU A 37 -31.03 -21.72 17.17
C GLU A 37 -31.29 -22.81 16.13
N GLN A 38 -31.08 -22.50 14.85
CA GLN A 38 -31.23 -23.46 13.75
C GLN A 38 -30.06 -24.43 13.63
N ARG A 39 -28.81 -23.96 13.81
CA ARG A 39 -27.60 -24.73 13.49
C ARG A 39 -27.01 -25.48 14.67
N HIS A 40 -27.05 -24.90 15.88
CA HIS A 40 -26.38 -25.45 17.04
C HIS A 40 -26.94 -24.90 18.37
N ILE A 41 -28.22 -25.18 18.66
CA ILE A 41 -28.96 -24.64 19.81
C ILE A 41 -28.26 -24.82 21.18
N GLU A 42 -27.48 -25.89 21.36
CA GLU A 42 -26.73 -26.18 22.59
C GLU A 42 -25.68 -25.11 22.94
N VAL A 43 -25.23 -24.31 21.95
CA VAL A 43 -24.25 -23.22 22.16
C VAL A 43 -24.91 -21.95 22.74
N LEU A 44 -26.22 -21.79 22.56
CA LEU A 44 -26.93 -20.56 22.87
C LEU A 44 -26.80 -20.09 24.34
N PRO A 45 -26.90 -20.97 25.36
CA PRO A 45 -26.74 -20.56 26.76
C PRO A 45 -25.36 -19.94 27.04
N TYR A 46 -24.31 -20.40 26.36
CA TYR A 46 -22.95 -19.88 26.54
C TYR A 46 -22.77 -18.52 25.87
N VAL A 47 -23.35 -18.35 24.67
CA VAL A 47 -23.33 -17.07 23.95
C VAL A 47 -24.10 -15.99 24.71
N ARG A 48 -25.18 -16.36 25.41
CA ARG A 48 -25.96 -15.46 26.28
C ARG A 48 -25.31 -15.20 27.65
N GLY A 49 -24.21 -15.89 27.98
CA GLY A 49 -23.57 -15.79 29.30
C GLY A 49 -24.33 -16.49 30.43
N GLU A 50 -25.28 -17.37 30.10
CA GLU A 50 -26.09 -18.14 31.04
C GLU A 50 -25.35 -19.39 31.55
N SER A 51 -24.22 -19.76 30.92
CA SER A 51 -23.43 -20.96 31.26
C SER A 51 -21.92 -20.71 31.10
N SER A 52 -21.10 -21.40 31.91
CA SER A 52 -19.63 -21.33 31.88
C SER A 52 -19.03 -22.28 30.85
N ILE A 53 -17.93 -21.89 30.19
CA ILE A 53 -17.25 -22.68 29.15
C ILE A 53 -17.05 -24.16 29.57
N PRO A 54 -17.45 -25.13 28.72
CA PRO A 54 -17.32 -26.55 29.04
C PRO A 54 -15.85 -27.00 28.98
N THR A 55 -15.43 -27.85 29.93
CA THR A 55 -14.03 -28.33 30.02
C THR A 55 -13.79 -29.69 29.35
N GLY A 56 -14.85 -30.45 29.05
CA GLY A 56 -14.73 -31.82 28.50
C GLY A 56 -15.33 -32.04 27.10
N ASP A 57 -16.30 -31.21 26.68
CA ASP A 57 -16.96 -31.35 25.38
C ASP A 57 -16.29 -30.47 24.33
N LYS A 58 -15.38 -31.07 23.55
CA LYS A 58 -14.65 -30.39 22.48
C LYS A 58 -15.57 -29.89 21.37
N LYS A 59 -16.64 -30.62 21.04
CA LYS A 59 -17.53 -30.24 19.94
C LYS A 59 -18.34 -29.01 20.33
N LEU A 60 -18.89 -29.02 21.55
CA LEU A 60 -19.59 -27.87 22.11
C LEU A 60 -18.66 -26.65 22.24
N LEU A 61 -17.43 -26.85 22.73
CA LEU A 61 -16.43 -25.79 22.82
C LEU A 61 -16.13 -25.15 21.45
N LEU A 62 -15.93 -25.96 20.40
CA LEU A 62 -15.71 -25.45 19.04
C LEU A 62 -16.90 -24.65 18.52
N GLY A 63 -18.14 -25.12 18.77
CA GLY A 63 -19.35 -24.37 18.41
C GLY A 63 -19.46 -23.03 19.13
N ILE A 64 -19.08 -22.96 20.41
CA ILE A 64 -19.04 -21.71 21.19
C ILE A 64 -18.01 -20.74 20.62
N LEU A 65 -16.80 -21.24 20.34
CA LEU A 65 -15.71 -20.44 19.77
C LEU A 65 -16.09 -19.90 18.39
N GLN A 66 -16.72 -20.71 17.53
CA GLN A 66 -17.21 -20.28 16.23
C GLN A 66 -18.30 -19.20 16.36
N ALA A 67 -19.25 -19.35 17.28
CA ALA A 67 -20.28 -18.35 17.51
C ALA A 67 -19.70 -17.00 17.95
N TRP A 68 -18.73 -17.01 18.88
CA TRP A 68 -18.03 -15.80 19.29
C TRP A 68 -17.15 -15.20 18.19
N GLY A 69 -16.45 -16.04 17.42
CA GLY A 69 -15.65 -15.60 16.28
C GLY A 69 -16.49 -14.87 15.23
N ILE A 70 -17.64 -15.44 14.86
CA ILE A 70 -18.61 -14.81 13.96
C ILE A 70 -19.15 -13.53 14.59
N TRP A 71 -19.49 -13.53 15.88
CA TRP A 71 -19.98 -12.34 16.56
C TRP A 71 -18.98 -11.17 16.50
N PHE A 72 -17.70 -11.41 16.79
CA PHE A 72 -16.66 -10.38 16.66
C PHE A 72 -16.49 -9.89 15.22
N GLN A 73 -16.66 -10.77 14.23
CA GLN A 73 -16.65 -10.36 12.82
C GLN A 73 -17.83 -9.44 12.48
N LEU A 74 -19.04 -9.76 12.96
CA LEU A 74 -20.22 -8.92 12.77
C LEU A 74 -20.09 -7.57 13.48
N LEU A 75 -19.47 -7.54 14.67
CA LEU A 75 -19.16 -6.30 15.38
C LEU A 75 -18.24 -5.39 14.55
N ASN A 76 -17.20 -5.94 13.91
CA ASN A 76 -16.32 -5.15 13.04
C ASN A 76 -17.10 -4.57 11.84
N VAL A 77 -17.98 -5.37 11.21
CA VAL A 77 -18.84 -4.88 10.11
C VAL A 77 -19.79 -3.77 10.59
N ALA A 78 -20.34 -3.90 11.80
CA ALA A 78 -21.17 -2.86 12.41
C ALA A 78 -20.38 -1.58 12.69
N GLU A 79 -19.16 -1.68 13.21
CA GLU A 79 -18.27 -0.55 13.45
C GLU A 79 -17.94 0.19 12.15
N GLU A 80 -17.61 -0.53 11.08
CA GLU A 80 -17.35 0.05 9.76
C GLU A 80 -18.59 0.80 9.22
N ASN A 81 -19.76 0.17 9.27
CA ASN A 81 -21.00 0.75 8.77
C ASN A 81 -21.42 2.00 9.58
N THR A 82 -21.35 1.92 10.91
CA THR A 82 -21.68 3.04 11.81
C THR A 82 -20.71 4.20 11.65
N GLY A 83 -19.41 3.93 11.49
CA GLY A 83 -18.40 4.93 11.20
C GLY A 83 -18.66 5.67 9.89
N MET A 84 -19.05 4.95 8.83
CA MET A 84 -19.41 5.58 7.56
C MET A 84 -20.69 6.41 7.64
N ARG A 85 -21.70 5.95 8.38
CA ARG A 85 -22.91 6.74 8.62
C ARG A 85 -22.59 8.03 9.38
N ARG A 86 -21.78 7.95 10.45
CA ARG A 86 -21.34 9.12 11.23
C ARG A 86 -20.65 10.16 10.35
N ARG A 87 -19.76 9.74 9.45
CA ARG A 87 -19.07 10.64 8.51
C ARG A 87 -20.05 11.40 7.60
N ARG A 88 -21.02 10.70 7.02
CA ARG A 88 -22.05 11.33 6.16
C ARG A 88 -22.94 12.29 6.94
N MET A 89 -23.29 11.96 8.18
CA MET A 89 -24.04 12.86 9.05
C MET A 89 -23.23 14.11 9.40
N ALA A 90 -21.95 13.95 9.74
CA ALA A 90 -21.05 15.07 9.99
C ALA A 90 -20.97 16.00 8.76
N GLU A 91 -20.80 15.44 7.56
CA GLU A 91 -20.77 16.24 6.32
C GLU A 91 -22.06 17.04 6.12
N LYS A 92 -23.20 16.41 6.39
CA LYS A 92 -24.51 17.05 6.27
C LYS A 92 -24.73 18.17 7.30
N GLU A 93 -24.31 17.96 8.55
CA GLU A 93 -24.60 18.88 9.65
C GLU A 93 -23.60 20.04 9.76
N ILE A 94 -22.30 19.75 9.67
CA ILE A 94 -21.23 20.75 9.84
C ILE A 94 -20.61 21.19 8.51
N GLY A 95 -20.91 20.52 7.40
CA GLY A 95 -20.41 20.86 6.06
C GLY A 95 -19.03 20.24 5.76
N LEU A 96 -18.83 19.82 4.50
CA LEU A 96 -17.62 19.13 4.04
C LEU A 96 -16.31 19.87 4.36
N GLU A 97 -16.30 21.19 4.19
CA GLU A 97 -15.14 22.05 4.42
C GLU A 97 -14.70 22.17 5.89
N ASN A 98 -15.51 21.69 6.83
CA ASN A 98 -15.20 21.65 8.26
C ASN A 98 -14.81 20.24 8.73
N ILE A 99 -14.90 19.22 7.87
CA ILE A 99 -14.46 17.87 8.20
C ILE A 99 -12.95 17.76 8.03
N VAL A 100 -12.24 17.56 9.15
CA VAL A 100 -10.80 17.30 9.17
C VAL A 100 -10.44 16.06 8.34
N GLY A 101 -9.37 16.15 7.56
CA GLY A 101 -8.90 15.07 6.70
C GLY A 101 -9.61 14.97 5.34
N THR A 102 -10.36 16.00 4.93
CA THR A 102 -10.90 16.12 3.56
C THR A 102 -10.13 17.15 2.75
N PHE A 103 -10.11 16.99 1.42
CA PHE A 103 -9.48 18.01 0.57
C PHE A 103 -10.14 19.38 0.75
N ALA A 104 -11.47 19.42 0.88
CA ALA A 104 -12.21 20.66 1.09
C ALA A 104 -11.73 21.44 2.33
N ASN A 105 -11.47 20.74 3.44
CA ASN A 105 -10.93 21.36 4.64
C ASN A 105 -9.51 21.87 4.45
N VAL A 106 -8.65 21.08 3.79
CA VAL A 106 -7.24 21.43 3.56
C VAL A 106 -7.14 22.68 2.69
N PHE A 107 -7.81 22.72 1.54
CA PHE A 107 -7.71 23.85 0.62
C PHE A 107 -8.46 25.10 1.10
N LYS A 108 -9.52 24.95 1.92
CA LYS A 108 -10.10 26.08 2.65
C LYS A 108 -9.08 26.72 3.60
N LYS A 109 -8.42 25.90 4.42
CA LYS A 109 -7.40 26.40 5.36
C LYS A 109 -6.22 27.02 4.61
N ALA A 110 -5.79 26.42 3.49
CA ALA A 110 -4.71 26.96 2.66
C ALA A 110 -5.07 28.34 2.09
N ASN A 111 -6.28 28.49 1.52
CA ASN A 111 -6.76 29.76 0.98
C ASN A 111 -6.86 30.84 2.08
N VAL A 112 -7.44 30.51 3.24
CA VAL A 112 -7.52 31.43 4.40
C VAL A 112 -6.13 31.83 4.91
N SER A 113 -5.14 30.94 4.80
CA SER A 113 -3.75 31.21 5.20
C SER A 113 -2.94 31.95 4.13
N GLY A 114 -3.54 32.29 2.98
CA GLY A 114 -2.91 33.04 1.91
C GLY A 114 -1.95 32.24 1.03
N VAL A 115 -2.08 30.90 0.99
CA VAL A 115 -1.29 30.06 0.08
C VAL A 115 -1.67 30.39 -1.37
N SER A 116 -0.66 30.68 -2.18
CA SER A 116 -0.85 31.09 -3.58
C SER A 116 -1.23 29.91 -4.48
N PRO A 117 -1.94 30.15 -5.61
CA PRO A 117 -2.19 29.11 -6.60
C PRO A 117 -0.91 28.46 -7.16
N GLU A 118 0.19 29.21 -7.26
CA GLU A 118 1.48 28.68 -7.70
C GLU A 118 2.03 27.65 -6.72
N GLU A 119 1.97 27.91 -5.41
CA GLU A 119 2.37 26.94 -4.39
C GLU A 119 1.49 25.67 -4.42
N ILE A 120 0.20 25.82 -4.70
CA ILE A 120 -0.71 24.67 -4.88
C ILE A 120 -0.34 23.86 -6.12
N GLN A 121 -0.05 24.51 -7.26
CA GLN A 121 0.37 23.79 -8.46
C GLN A 121 1.70 23.06 -8.23
N ASN A 122 2.68 23.70 -7.59
CA ASN A 122 3.95 23.07 -7.23
C ASN A 122 3.77 21.84 -6.35
N LEU A 123 2.84 21.88 -5.38
CA LEU A 123 2.48 20.71 -4.58
C LEU A 123 1.92 19.58 -5.45
N LEU A 124 0.99 19.89 -6.36
CA LEU A 124 0.33 18.92 -7.21
C LEU A 124 1.30 18.26 -8.20
N ASP A 125 2.28 19.02 -8.70
CA ASP A 125 3.28 18.55 -9.66
C ASP A 125 4.24 17.52 -9.06
N VAL A 126 4.54 17.63 -7.76
CA VAL A 126 5.46 16.72 -7.05
C VAL A 126 4.75 15.66 -6.22
N ALA A 127 3.42 15.70 -6.15
CA ALA A 127 2.63 14.84 -5.29
C ALA A 127 2.76 13.36 -5.68
N HIS A 128 3.22 12.53 -4.75
CA HIS A 128 3.33 11.08 -4.94
C HIS A 128 2.97 10.32 -3.67
N ILE A 129 1.74 9.83 -3.61
CA ILE A 129 1.18 9.14 -2.45
C ILE A 129 0.95 7.67 -2.81
N ARG A 130 1.57 6.77 -2.03
CA ARG A 130 1.55 5.33 -2.35
C ARG A 130 1.36 4.44 -1.12
N PRO A 131 0.13 4.02 -0.79
CA PRO A 131 -0.08 2.86 0.08
C PRO A 131 0.49 1.59 -0.55
N THR A 132 1.29 0.85 0.22
CA THR A 132 1.95 -0.40 -0.20
C THR A 132 1.37 -1.58 0.56
N PHE A 133 0.62 -2.44 -0.14
CA PHE A 133 -0.08 -3.57 0.45
C PHE A 133 0.90 -4.67 0.82
N THR A 134 0.64 -5.30 1.95
CA THR A 134 1.46 -6.42 2.42
C THR A 134 0.65 -7.67 2.67
N ALA A 135 1.31 -8.82 2.51
CA ALA A 135 0.71 -10.11 2.82
C ALA A 135 0.38 -10.17 4.30
N HIS A 136 -0.72 -10.84 4.61
CA HIS A 136 -1.35 -10.78 5.90
C HIS A 136 -0.71 -11.76 6.90
N PRO A 137 -0.03 -11.28 7.96
CA PRO A 137 0.62 -12.16 8.92
C PRO A 137 -0.32 -12.65 10.03
N THR A 138 -1.60 -12.23 10.05
CA THR A 138 -2.57 -12.51 11.13
C THR A 138 -4.03 -12.79 10.70
N GLU A 139 -4.40 -12.69 9.42
CA GLU A 139 -5.79 -12.91 8.94
C GLU A 139 -5.96 -14.40 8.84
N ALA A 140 -6.98 -14.89 9.51
CA ALA A 140 -7.54 -16.18 9.18
C ALA A 140 -8.49 -16.09 7.98
N LYS A 141 -9.06 -14.91 7.65
CA LYS A 141 -10.17 -14.86 6.69
C LYS A 141 -9.73 -15.20 5.26
N ARG A 142 -10.58 -15.97 4.58
CA ARG A 142 -10.49 -16.26 3.15
C ARG A 142 -11.19 -15.15 2.37
N VAL A 143 -10.84 -14.96 1.09
CA VAL A 143 -11.56 -14.03 0.19
C VAL A 143 -13.08 -14.30 0.24
N THR A 144 -13.48 -15.58 0.27
CA THR A 144 -14.88 -15.98 0.43
C THR A 144 -15.57 -15.38 1.67
N VAL A 145 -14.86 -15.31 2.81
CA VAL A 145 -15.39 -14.74 4.06
C VAL A 145 -15.49 -13.22 3.96
N LEU A 146 -14.48 -12.57 3.37
CA LEU A 146 -14.51 -11.12 3.12
C LEU A 146 -15.68 -10.72 2.22
N GLU A 147 -15.98 -11.51 1.20
CA GLU A 147 -17.15 -11.29 0.35
C GLU A 147 -18.48 -11.44 1.10
N ILE A 148 -18.58 -12.39 2.04
CA ILE A 148 -19.76 -12.48 2.92
C ILE A 148 -19.87 -11.22 3.80
N HIS A 149 -18.76 -10.76 4.41
CA HIS A 149 -18.75 -9.54 5.22
C HIS A 149 -19.17 -8.31 4.40
N ARG A 150 -18.69 -8.18 3.16
CA ARG A 150 -19.08 -7.12 2.23
C ARG A 150 -20.57 -7.16 1.91
N ARG A 151 -21.15 -8.34 1.65
CA ARG A 151 -22.60 -8.48 1.41
C ARG A 151 -23.42 -8.12 2.64
N ILE A 152 -22.99 -8.53 3.83
CA ILE A 152 -23.60 -8.10 5.11
C ILE A 152 -23.55 -6.58 5.24
N TYR A 153 -22.38 -5.96 5.01
CA TYR A 153 -22.21 -4.50 5.04
C TYR A 153 -23.18 -3.79 4.07
N VAL A 154 -23.28 -4.26 2.82
CA VAL A 154 -24.18 -3.69 1.81
C VAL A 154 -25.65 -3.83 2.20
N LEU A 155 -26.04 -4.95 2.82
CA LEU A 155 -27.40 -5.15 3.34
C LEU A 155 -27.73 -4.20 4.48
N LEU A 156 -26.79 -3.98 5.41
CA LEU A 156 -26.95 -2.98 6.48
C LEU A 156 -27.10 -1.57 5.91
N TYR A 157 -26.29 -1.21 4.92
CA TYR A 157 -26.42 0.08 4.23
C TYR A 157 -27.79 0.24 3.55
N ARG A 158 -28.30 -0.82 2.89
CA ARG A 158 -29.64 -0.79 2.30
C ARG A 158 -30.74 -0.63 3.37
N LEU A 159 -30.60 -1.29 4.52
CA LEU A 159 -31.54 -1.21 5.65
C LEU A 159 -31.68 0.19 6.25
N GLU A 160 -30.72 1.10 6.02
CA GLU A 160 -30.80 2.51 6.43
C GLU A 160 -31.86 3.32 5.67
N GLY A 161 -32.32 2.82 4.51
CA GLY A 161 -33.33 3.52 3.72
C GLY A 161 -34.65 3.69 4.47
N SER A 162 -35.12 4.93 4.61
CA SER A 162 -36.38 5.23 5.30
C SER A 162 -37.64 4.93 4.48
N ARG A 163 -37.49 4.63 3.19
CA ARG A 163 -38.59 4.43 2.23
C ARG A 163 -39.14 3.01 2.17
N TRP A 164 -38.52 2.06 2.88
CA TRP A 164 -38.88 0.64 2.75
C TRP A 164 -40.17 0.32 3.50
N THR A 165 -41.05 -0.46 2.86
CA THR A 165 -42.19 -1.06 3.54
C THR A 165 -41.73 -2.12 4.54
N ALA A 166 -42.57 -2.48 5.51
CA ALA A 166 -42.26 -3.55 6.48
C ALA A 166 -41.89 -4.87 5.79
N ARG A 167 -42.59 -5.23 4.70
CA ARG A 167 -42.30 -6.43 3.89
C ARG A 167 -40.93 -6.37 3.21
N GLU A 168 -40.54 -5.21 2.68
CA GLU A 168 -39.22 -5.05 2.06
C GLU A 168 -38.10 -5.06 3.09
N ARG A 169 -38.33 -4.43 4.25
CA ARG A 169 -37.41 -4.48 5.38
C ARG A 169 -37.19 -5.92 5.86
N GLU A 170 -38.26 -6.70 5.99
CA GLU A 170 -38.15 -8.12 6.37
C GLU A 170 -37.32 -8.92 5.37
N LYS A 171 -37.50 -8.69 4.06
CA LYS A 171 -36.66 -9.34 3.04
C LYS A 171 -35.16 -9.05 3.20
N PHE A 172 -34.79 -7.83 3.62
CA PHE A 172 -33.40 -7.51 3.90
C PHE A 172 -32.89 -8.19 5.16
N LEU A 173 -33.72 -8.32 6.21
CA LEU A 173 -33.37 -9.06 7.42
C LEU A 173 -33.21 -10.56 7.15
N ASP A 174 -34.09 -11.15 6.32
CA ASP A 174 -33.97 -12.54 5.86
C ASP A 174 -32.68 -12.73 5.05
N ALA A 175 -32.37 -11.82 4.13
CA ALA A 175 -31.12 -11.86 3.38
C ALA A 175 -29.90 -11.76 4.31
N LEU A 176 -29.94 -10.88 5.31
CA LEU A 176 -28.89 -10.72 6.31
C LEU A 176 -28.69 -12.01 7.11
N ARG A 177 -29.79 -12.65 7.54
CA ARG A 177 -29.76 -13.95 8.20
C ARG A 177 -29.13 -15.02 7.33
N ASN A 178 -29.50 -15.09 6.06
CA ASN A 178 -28.94 -16.07 5.12
C ASN A 178 -27.44 -15.88 4.89
N GLU A 179 -26.95 -14.63 4.87
CA GLU A 179 -25.50 -14.38 4.77
C GLU A 179 -24.75 -14.77 6.05
N ILE A 180 -25.33 -14.53 7.23
CA ILE A 180 -24.75 -14.97 8.50
C ILE A 180 -24.78 -16.50 8.62
N ASP A 181 -25.85 -17.13 8.15
CA ASP A 181 -25.96 -18.59 8.08
C ASP A 181 -24.93 -19.19 7.10
N LEU A 182 -24.73 -18.55 5.95
CA LEU A 182 -23.69 -18.93 5.00
C LEU A 182 -22.29 -18.75 5.62
N LEU A 183 -22.05 -17.68 6.39
CA LEU A 183 -20.80 -17.50 7.13
C LEU A 183 -20.56 -18.64 8.12
N TRP A 184 -21.61 -19.04 8.85
CA TRP A 184 -21.57 -20.19 9.76
C TRP A 184 -21.18 -21.49 9.03
N LEU A 185 -21.84 -21.79 7.91
CA LEU A 185 -21.57 -22.99 7.14
C LEU A 185 -20.22 -22.97 6.41
N THR A 186 -19.78 -21.80 5.97
CA THR A 186 -18.49 -21.61 5.28
C THR A 186 -17.34 -21.88 6.23
N GLY A 187 -17.48 -21.48 7.50
CA GLY A 187 -16.44 -21.54 8.52
C GLY A 187 -15.44 -20.38 8.38
N GLU A 188 -15.06 -19.80 9.52
CA GLU A 188 -14.17 -18.63 9.58
C GLU A 188 -12.67 -18.98 9.50
N LEU A 189 -12.30 -20.21 9.86
CA LEU A 189 -10.91 -20.63 10.00
C LEU A 189 -10.34 -21.18 8.71
N ARG A 190 -9.04 -20.94 8.49
CA ARG A 190 -8.25 -21.65 7.50
C ARG A 190 -7.79 -23.00 8.05
N LEU A 191 -8.15 -24.06 7.34
CA LEU A 191 -7.68 -25.43 7.66
C LEU A 191 -6.23 -25.67 7.24
N GLU A 192 -5.72 -24.88 6.30
CA GLU A 192 -4.36 -24.99 5.74
C GLU A 192 -3.68 -23.62 5.66
N LYS A 193 -2.34 -23.60 5.71
CA LYS A 193 -1.55 -22.37 5.57
C LYS A 193 -1.77 -21.76 4.18
N PRO A 194 -1.93 -20.42 4.07
CA PRO A 194 -1.98 -19.75 2.78
C PRO A 194 -0.70 -20.03 1.98
N THR A 195 -0.83 -20.29 0.68
CA THR A 195 0.31 -20.21 -0.23
C THR A 195 0.52 -18.76 -0.68
N VAL A 196 1.75 -18.40 -1.08
CA VAL A 196 2.02 -17.04 -1.60
C VAL A 196 1.11 -16.69 -2.80
N PRO A 197 0.85 -17.57 -3.78
CA PRO A 197 -0.13 -17.29 -4.83
C PRO A 197 -1.54 -16.98 -4.33
N GLN A 198 -2.00 -17.60 -3.24
CA GLN A 198 -3.29 -17.26 -2.62
C GLN A 198 -3.28 -15.88 -1.96
N GLU A 199 -2.15 -15.47 -1.38
CA GLU A 199 -1.97 -14.11 -0.85
C GLU A 199 -2.01 -13.08 -1.99
N VAL A 200 -1.43 -13.39 -3.15
CA VAL A 200 -1.50 -12.52 -4.35
C VAL A 200 -2.94 -12.33 -4.81
N VAL A 201 -3.71 -13.41 -4.92
CA VAL A 201 -5.15 -13.34 -5.27
C VAL A 201 -5.93 -12.51 -4.25
N TRP A 202 -5.63 -12.69 -2.96
CA TRP A 202 -6.24 -11.89 -1.91
C TRP A 202 -5.92 -10.39 -2.04
N GLY A 203 -4.68 -10.02 -2.36
CA GLY A 203 -4.31 -8.61 -2.55
C GLY A 203 -5.00 -7.99 -3.77
N LEU A 204 -5.07 -8.73 -4.88
CA LEU A 204 -5.71 -8.28 -6.12
C LEU A 204 -7.23 -8.13 -6.02
N HIS A 205 -7.87 -8.88 -5.12
CA HIS A 205 -9.31 -8.84 -4.90
C HIS A 205 -9.82 -7.42 -4.55
N PHE A 206 -9.08 -6.64 -3.76
CA PHE A 206 -9.49 -5.28 -3.41
C PHE A 206 -9.53 -4.33 -4.62
N PHE A 207 -8.66 -4.55 -5.60
CA PHE A 207 -8.63 -3.77 -6.84
C PHE A 207 -9.83 -4.10 -7.72
N GLU A 208 -10.07 -5.40 -7.94
CA GLU A 208 -11.20 -5.89 -8.70
C GLU A 208 -12.55 -5.41 -8.14
N GLN A 209 -12.70 -5.39 -6.81
CA GLN A 209 -13.96 -5.03 -6.18
C GLN A 209 -14.14 -3.53 -5.93
N THR A 210 -13.06 -2.77 -5.69
CA THR A 210 -13.20 -1.38 -5.21
C THR A 210 -12.20 -0.39 -5.80
N LEU A 211 -10.90 -0.66 -5.79
CA LEU A 211 -9.90 0.41 -5.85
C LEU A 211 -9.73 1.07 -7.21
N PHE A 212 -9.95 0.34 -8.32
CA PHE A 212 -9.80 0.93 -9.66
C PHE A 212 -10.68 2.18 -9.82
N GLU A 213 -11.96 2.07 -9.46
CA GLU A 213 -12.94 3.13 -9.61
C GLU A 213 -12.81 4.26 -8.57
N ARG A 214 -12.02 4.07 -7.50
CA ARG A 214 -11.81 5.10 -6.47
C ARG A 214 -10.76 6.14 -6.86
N ILE A 215 -9.89 5.83 -7.82
CA ILE A 215 -8.92 6.81 -8.32
C ILE A 215 -9.62 8.02 -8.96
N PRO A 216 -10.54 7.84 -9.93
CA PRO A 216 -11.30 8.95 -10.50
C PRO A 216 -12.08 9.76 -9.45
N GLU A 217 -12.75 9.08 -8.52
CA GLU A 217 -13.51 9.73 -7.45
C GLU A 217 -12.62 10.58 -6.53
N THR A 218 -11.40 10.11 -6.24
CA THR A 218 -10.42 10.88 -5.46
C THR A 218 -9.96 12.14 -6.21
N HIS A 219 -9.73 12.05 -7.52
CA HIS A 219 -9.43 13.22 -8.35
C HIS A 219 -10.60 14.20 -8.43
N GLU A 220 -11.84 13.70 -8.55
CA GLU A 220 -13.04 14.54 -8.59
C GLU A 220 -13.19 15.35 -7.29
N LYS A 221 -13.02 14.71 -6.13
CA LYS A 221 -13.07 15.38 -4.83
C LYS A 221 -11.99 16.46 -4.69
N LEU A 222 -10.77 16.18 -5.13
CA LEU A 222 -9.68 17.16 -5.16
C LEU A 222 -10.05 18.36 -6.05
N LYS A 223 -10.52 18.10 -7.27
CA LYS A 223 -10.93 19.15 -8.22
C LYS A 223 -12.06 20.03 -7.67
N LEU A 224 -13.06 19.42 -7.03
CA LEU A 224 -14.16 20.14 -6.38
C LEU A 224 -13.64 21.06 -5.27
N ALA A 225 -12.72 20.58 -4.44
CA ALA A 225 -12.11 21.36 -3.37
C ALA A 225 -11.28 22.53 -3.90
N LEU A 226 -10.52 22.33 -4.97
CA LEU A 226 -9.72 23.38 -5.62
C LEU A 226 -10.62 24.43 -6.26
N ASN A 227 -11.56 24.04 -7.12
CA ASN A 227 -12.46 24.97 -7.81
C ASN A 227 -13.28 25.84 -6.85
N LYS A 228 -13.66 25.30 -5.68
CA LYS A 228 -14.40 26.05 -4.67
C LYS A 228 -13.53 27.13 -3.99
N ASN A 229 -12.25 26.83 -3.75
CA ASN A 229 -11.36 27.71 -2.99
C ASN A 229 -10.50 28.63 -3.88
N TYR A 230 -10.29 28.26 -5.13
CA TYR A 230 -9.48 28.95 -6.13
C TYR A 230 -10.20 28.99 -7.49
N PRO A 231 -11.37 29.64 -7.58
CA PRO A 231 -12.27 29.56 -8.75
C PRO A 231 -11.68 30.15 -10.04
N ASP A 232 -10.72 31.06 -9.93
CA ASP A 232 -10.11 31.76 -11.06
C ASP A 232 -8.86 31.03 -11.61
N THR A 233 -8.52 29.85 -11.08
CA THR A 233 -7.34 29.07 -11.50
C THR A 233 -7.77 27.69 -11.98
N ASP A 234 -7.29 27.29 -13.15
CA ASP A 234 -7.42 25.92 -13.66
C ASP A 234 -6.13 25.16 -13.34
N PHE A 235 -6.20 24.22 -12.41
CA PHE A 235 -5.05 23.43 -11.99
C PHE A 235 -4.84 22.23 -12.91
N LEU A 236 -3.58 21.94 -13.22
CA LEU A 236 -3.21 20.64 -13.76
C LEU A 236 -3.21 19.63 -12.62
N LEU A 237 -3.88 18.48 -12.84
CA LEU A 237 -3.99 17.41 -11.84
C LEU A 237 -3.28 16.15 -12.36
N PRO A 238 -1.94 16.04 -12.19
CA PRO A 238 -1.22 14.81 -12.46
C PRO A 238 -1.74 13.64 -11.62
N SER A 239 -1.43 12.40 -12.03
CA SER A 239 -1.69 11.23 -11.20
C SER A 239 -0.81 11.27 -9.96
N PHE A 240 -1.42 11.56 -8.81
CA PHE A 240 -0.71 11.72 -7.53
C PHE A 240 -0.88 10.52 -6.60
N PHE A 241 -1.81 9.61 -6.89
CA PHE A 241 -2.16 8.49 -6.01
C PHE A 241 -1.96 7.17 -6.75
N GLN A 242 -1.06 6.33 -6.25
CA GLN A 242 -0.73 5.02 -6.83
C GLN A 242 -0.68 3.94 -5.75
N PHE A 243 -0.62 2.68 -6.15
CA PHE A 243 -0.55 1.55 -5.21
C PHE A 243 0.75 0.75 -5.39
N GLY A 244 1.31 0.32 -4.26
CA GLY A 244 2.43 -0.62 -4.20
C GLY A 244 2.01 -1.96 -3.60
N SER A 245 2.82 -2.99 -3.77
CA SER A 245 2.64 -4.27 -3.09
C SER A 245 3.98 -4.94 -2.77
N TRP A 246 4.01 -5.66 -1.65
CA TRP A 246 5.07 -6.60 -1.27
C TRP A 246 4.65 -8.06 -1.46
N ILE A 247 3.38 -8.31 -1.72
CA ILE A 247 2.84 -9.66 -1.83
C ILE A 247 3.42 -10.32 -3.08
N GLY A 248 4.22 -11.38 -2.90
CA GLY A 248 4.94 -12.04 -3.99
C GLY A 248 6.31 -11.45 -4.33
N GLY A 249 6.73 -10.35 -3.68
CA GLY A 249 8.05 -9.72 -3.88
C GLY A 249 8.92 -9.62 -2.62
N ASP A 250 8.32 -9.67 -1.43
CA ASP A 250 9.05 -9.64 -0.15
C ASP A 250 9.58 -11.04 0.24
N ARG A 251 10.89 -11.22 0.05
CA ARG A 251 11.61 -12.49 0.31
C ARG A 251 12.32 -12.54 1.66
N ASP A 252 12.40 -11.43 2.41
CA ASP A 252 13.18 -11.35 3.66
C ASP A 252 12.74 -12.42 4.66
N GLY A 253 13.51 -13.51 4.75
CA GLY A 253 13.17 -14.64 5.59
C GLY A 253 11.84 -15.32 5.23
N ASN A 254 11.41 -15.28 3.96
CA ASN A 254 10.34 -16.09 3.41
C ASN A 254 10.84 -16.89 2.19
N PRO A 255 11.32 -18.13 2.37
CA PRO A 255 11.86 -18.93 1.26
C PRO A 255 10.78 -19.35 0.24
N LEU A 256 9.49 -19.22 0.58
CA LEU A 256 8.38 -19.55 -0.32
C LEU A 256 8.14 -18.49 -1.40
N VAL A 257 8.73 -17.30 -1.26
CA VAL A 257 8.74 -16.29 -2.32
C VAL A 257 9.95 -16.58 -3.21
N THR A 258 9.73 -17.41 -4.22
CA THR A 258 10.75 -17.80 -5.21
C THR A 258 10.72 -16.85 -6.42
N ASN A 259 11.75 -16.91 -7.26
CA ASN A 259 11.82 -16.12 -8.50
C ASN A 259 10.60 -16.37 -9.41
N ASP A 260 10.13 -17.63 -9.48
CA ASP A 260 8.93 -17.99 -10.25
C ASP A 260 7.65 -17.41 -9.65
N VAL A 261 7.52 -17.41 -8.32
CA VAL A 261 6.37 -16.78 -7.65
C VAL A 261 6.35 -15.27 -7.91
N THR A 262 7.50 -14.60 -7.85
CA THR A 262 7.60 -13.16 -8.16
C THR A 262 7.24 -12.89 -9.62
N LYS A 263 7.73 -13.70 -10.56
CA LYS A 263 7.38 -13.61 -11.98
C LYS A 263 5.88 -13.79 -12.23
N ASP A 264 5.28 -14.85 -11.68
CA ASP A 264 3.83 -15.11 -11.77
C ASP A 264 3.01 -13.97 -11.17
N THR A 265 3.47 -13.40 -10.04
CA THR A 265 2.83 -12.25 -9.40
C THR A 265 2.79 -11.02 -10.33
N LEU A 266 3.91 -10.69 -10.98
CA LEU A 266 3.97 -9.59 -11.95
C LEU A 266 3.01 -9.81 -13.12
N LEU A 267 2.95 -11.02 -13.65
CA LEU A 267 2.05 -11.38 -14.75
C LEU A 267 0.57 -11.28 -14.33
N LYS A 268 0.22 -11.70 -13.11
CA LYS A 268 -1.14 -11.55 -12.56
C LYS A 268 -1.52 -10.08 -12.33
N ASN A 269 -0.59 -9.27 -11.82
CA ASN A 269 -0.79 -7.82 -11.68
C ASN A 269 -1.06 -7.16 -13.03
N ARG A 270 -0.33 -7.56 -14.09
CA ARG A 270 -0.60 -7.11 -15.46
C ARG A 270 -1.96 -7.58 -15.92
N GLN A 271 -2.25 -8.88 -15.81
CA GLN A 271 -3.51 -9.45 -16.29
C GLN A 271 -4.74 -8.79 -15.66
N MET A 272 -4.71 -8.50 -14.35
CA MET A 272 -5.83 -7.87 -13.64
C MET A 272 -6.19 -6.48 -14.21
N VAL A 273 -5.19 -5.61 -14.43
CA VAL A 273 -5.47 -4.26 -14.96
C VAL A 273 -5.95 -4.30 -16.41
N PHE A 274 -5.45 -5.25 -17.22
CA PHE A 274 -5.92 -5.42 -18.59
C PHE A 274 -7.39 -5.84 -18.64
N HIS A 275 -7.82 -6.79 -17.79
CA HIS A 275 -9.23 -7.14 -17.69
C HIS A 275 -10.09 -5.95 -17.28
N HIS A 276 -9.61 -5.12 -16.34
CA HIS A 276 -10.30 -3.90 -15.94
C HIS A 276 -10.45 -2.92 -17.11
N TYR A 277 -9.36 -2.57 -17.81
CA TYR A 277 -9.42 -1.66 -18.96
C TYR A 277 -10.26 -2.20 -20.12
N ILE A 278 -10.21 -3.51 -20.39
CA ILE A 278 -11.06 -4.16 -21.40
C ILE A 278 -12.53 -3.94 -21.04
N LYS A 279 -12.92 -4.22 -19.78
CA LYS A 279 -14.29 -3.99 -19.31
C LYS A 279 -14.70 -2.51 -19.42
N ARG A 280 -13.81 -1.58 -19.01
CA ARG A 280 -14.08 -0.13 -19.14
C ARG A 280 -14.28 0.32 -20.59
N LEU A 281 -13.48 -0.20 -21.51
CA LEU A 281 -13.66 0.07 -22.95
C LEU A 281 -14.94 -0.55 -23.49
N GLU A 282 -15.30 -1.77 -23.07
CA GLU A 282 -16.58 -2.41 -23.43
C GLU A 282 -17.77 -1.56 -22.96
N ASP A 283 -17.76 -1.10 -21.71
CA ASP A 283 -18.77 -0.19 -21.17
C ASP A 283 -18.84 1.12 -21.98
N LEU A 284 -17.69 1.68 -22.38
CA LEU A 284 -17.66 2.88 -23.22
C LEU A 284 -18.19 2.64 -24.63
N VAL A 285 -17.89 1.50 -25.24
CA VAL A 285 -18.43 1.11 -26.55
C VAL A 285 -19.95 1.02 -26.48
N GLU A 286 -20.51 0.45 -25.41
CA GLU A 286 -21.95 0.35 -25.21
C GLU A 286 -22.59 1.75 -25.09
N HIS A 287 -22.04 2.63 -24.26
CA HIS A 287 -22.66 3.91 -23.91
C HIS A 287 -22.37 5.08 -24.88
N LEU A 288 -21.21 5.11 -25.55
CA LEU A 288 -20.79 6.26 -26.38
C LEU A 288 -21.32 6.16 -27.82
N SER A 289 -22.61 6.43 -28.01
CA SER A 289 -23.34 6.33 -29.28
C SER A 289 -23.39 7.63 -30.12
N VAL A 290 -22.40 8.51 -29.96
CA VAL A 290 -22.42 9.83 -30.63
C VAL A 290 -22.32 9.65 -32.15
N SER A 291 -23.37 10.05 -32.86
CA SER A 291 -23.46 9.98 -34.33
C SER A 291 -22.80 11.19 -34.99
N SER A 292 -21.99 10.93 -36.02
CA SER A 292 -21.31 11.94 -36.86
C SER A 292 -22.28 12.87 -37.59
N ILE A 293 -23.54 12.48 -37.76
CA ILE A 293 -24.60 13.31 -38.35
C ILE A 293 -24.96 14.47 -37.42
N ASN A 294 -24.89 14.25 -36.10
CA ASN A 294 -25.35 15.19 -35.09
C ASN A 294 -24.24 16.10 -34.53
N ILE A 295 -23.01 15.95 -35.02
CA ILE A 295 -21.86 16.71 -34.55
C ILE A 295 -21.07 17.28 -35.72
N LYS A 296 -20.26 18.30 -35.43
CA LYS A 296 -19.21 18.73 -36.34
C LYS A 296 -17.92 18.01 -35.96
N LEU A 297 -17.58 16.98 -36.73
CA LEU A 297 -16.36 16.21 -36.47
C LEU A 297 -15.11 17.06 -36.72
N SER A 298 -14.14 16.96 -35.83
CA SER A 298 -12.84 17.61 -35.99
C SER A 298 -12.01 16.88 -37.03
N LYS A 299 -11.39 17.63 -37.96
CA LYS A 299 -10.44 17.06 -38.94
C LYS A 299 -9.25 16.36 -38.27
N ILE A 300 -8.85 16.81 -37.09
CA ILE A 300 -7.76 16.18 -36.32
C ILE A 300 -8.20 14.78 -35.89
N PHE A 301 -9.41 14.66 -35.33
CA PHE A 301 -9.93 13.36 -34.89
C PHE A 301 -10.24 12.43 -36.08
N GLU A 302 -10.67 12.97 -37.23
CA GLU A 302 -10.76 12.18 -38.47
C GLU A 302 -9.42 11.55 -38.84
N GLN A 303 -8.31 12.29 -38.69
CA GLN A 303 -6.97 11.76 -38.95
C GLN A 303 -6.58 10.70 -37.92
N ASP A 304 -6.82 10.96 -36.62
CA ASP A 304 -6.55 9.99 -35.55
C ASP A 304 -7.32 8.67 -35.78
N LEU A 305 -8.60 8.76 -36.17
CA LEU A 305 -9.43 7.61 -36.51
C LEU A 305 -8.86 6.85 -37.72
N GLN A 306 -8.43 7.55 -38.76
CA GLN A 306 -7.81 6.90 -39.92
C GLN A 306 -6.48 6.22 -39.58
N VAL A 307 -5.70 6.80 -38.66
CA VAL A 307 -4.44 6.18 -38.20
C VAL A 307 -4.74 4.89 -37.44
N ILE A 308 -5.60 4.93 -36.42
CA ILE A 308 -5.88 3.74 -35.61
C ILE A 308 -6.60 2.63 -36.41
N LEU A 309 -7.39 3.01 -37.42
CA LEU A 309 -8.05 2.05 -38.31
C LEU A 309 -7.07 1.34 -39.24
N LYS A 310 -6.03 2.04 -39.75
CA LYS A 310 -5.01 1.43 -40.64
C LYS A 310 -4.27 0.28 -39.99
N ASP A 311 -4.17 0.28 -38.68
CA ASP A 311 -3.52 -0.78 -37.91
C ASP A 311 -4.40 -2.03 -37.78
N ILE A 312 -5.63 -2.04 -38.33
CA ILE A 312 -6.60 -3.13 -38.19
C ILE A 312 -6.99 -3.71 -39.55
N ASP A 313 -6.62 -4.97 -39.78
CA ASP A 313 -6.93 -5.71 -41.01
C ASP A 313 -8.45 -5.83 -41.30
N GLU A 314 -9.28 -5.76 -40.26
CA GLU A 314 -10.75 -5.85 -40.30
C GLU A 314 -11.45 -4.47 -40.30
N LEU A 315 -10.80 -3.45 -40.85
CA LEU A 315 -11.28 -2.05 -40.92
C LEU A 315 -12.74 -1.92 -41.41
N GLU A 316 -13.11 -2.72 -42.41
CA GLU A 316 -14.46 -2.74 -43.00
C GLU A 316 -15.51 -3.23 -41.99
N LEU A 317 -15.21 -4.27 -41.21
CA LEU A 317 -16.15 -4.84 -40.23
C LEU A 317 -16.41 -3.89 -39.04
N VAL A 318 -15.39 -3.16 -38.59
CA VAL A 318 -15.54 -2.15 -37.52
C VAL A 318 -16.45 -1.02 -37.97
N SER A 319 -16.28 -0.56 -39.21
CA SER A 319 -17.04 0.53 -39.81
C SER A 319 -18.49 0.12 -40.11
N GLU A 320 -18.70 -1.09 -40.62
CA GLU A 320 -20.03 -1.66 -40.91
C GLU A 320 -20.86 -1.91 -39.65
N ARG A 321 -20.21 -2.28 -38.54
CA ARG A 321 -20.91 -2.56 -37.27
C ARG A 321 -21.48 -1.30 -36.62
N ASN A 322 -20.82 -0.16 -36.77
CA ASN A 322 -21.17 1.09 -36.11
C ASN A 322 -21.17 2.27 -37.11
N PRO A 323 -22.06 2.27 -38.13
CA PRO A 323 -22.02 3.24 -39.21
C PRO A 323 -22.31 4.65 -38.69
N GLY A 324 -21.37 5.57 -38.92
CA GLY A 324 -21.46 6.96 -38.49
C GLY A 324 -21.17 7.21 -37.01
N GLU A 325 -20.90 6.18 -36.19
CA GLU A 325 -20.54 6.34 -34.78
C GLU A 325 -19.02 6.31 -34.60
N VAL A 326 -18.36 7.36 -35.09
CA VAL A 326 -16.88 7.44 -35.20
C VAL A 326 -16.12 7.23 -33.89
N PHE A 327 -16.67 7.68 -32.75
CA PHE A 327 -16.05 7.45 -31.45
C PHE A 327 -16.17 5.99 -30.99
N ARG A 328 -17.28 5.32 -31.30
CA ARG A 328 -17.47 3.90 -31.02
C ARG A 328 -16.56 3.03 -31.89
N GLN A 329 -16.33 3.44 -33.14
CA GLN A 329 -15.32 2.83 -34.01
C GLN A 329 -13.93 2.95 -33.40
N PHE A 330 -13.52 4.17 -32.99
CA PHE A 330 -12.22 4.40 -32.34
C PHE A 330 -12.03 3.54 -31.08
N LEU A 331 -13.03 3.48 -30.20
CA LEU A 331 -13.03 2.62 -29.01
C LEU A 331 -12.92 1.13 -29.34
N THR A 332 -13.59 0.68 -30.41
CA THR A 332 -13.49 -0.70 -30.88
C THR A 332 -12.06 -1.02 -31.32
N CYS A 333 -11.38 -0.09 -31.98
CA CYS A 333 -9.98 -0.22 -32.35
C CYS A 333 -9.06 -0.32 -31.12
N MET A 334 -9.26 0.56 -30.13
CA MET A 334 -8.52 0.50 -28.86
C MET A 334 -8.73 -0.85 -28.15
N LEU A 335 -9.96 -1.36 -28.14
CA LEU A 335 -10.29 -2.66 -27.54
C LEU A 335 -9.57 -3.82 -28.25
N VAL A 336 -9.48 -3.79 -29.59
CA VAL A 336 -8.71 -4.76 -30.37
C VAL A 336 -7.22 -4.70 -30.01
N LYS A 337 -6.61 -3.50 -30.05
CA LYS A 337 -5.20 -3.29 -29.67
C LYS A 337 -4.92 -3.77 -28.25
N LEU A 338 -5.81 -3.47 -27.30
CA LEU A 338 -5.63 -3.84 -25.90
C LEU A 338 -5.73 -5.36 -25.70
N ARG A 339 -6.68 -6.04 -26.36
CA ARG A 339 -6.78 -7.51 -26.36
C ARG A 339 -5.56 -8.16 -27.01
N GLY A 340 -5.09 -7.64 -28.14
CA GLY A 340 -3.86 -8.09 -28.80
C GLY A 340 -2.60 -7.91 -27.95
N THR A 341 -2.58 -6.87 -27.11
CA THR A 341 -1.50 -6.63 -26.13
C THR A 341 -1.53 -7.65 -24.98
N LEU A 342 -2.73 -8.08 -24.54
CA LEU A 342 -2.88 -9.09 -23.48
C LEU A 342 -2.48 -10.49 -23.97
N SER A 343 -2.91 -10.87 -25.17
CA SER A 343 -2.60 -12.17 -25.78
C SER A 343 -1.09 -12.36 -25.97
N SER A 344 -0.53 -13.42 -25.38
CA SER A 344 0.88 -13.77 -25.59
C SER A 344 1.18 -14.00 -27.07
N HIS A 345 2.41 -13.71 -27.50
CA HIS A 345 2.91 -13.71 -28.89
C HIS A 345 2.61 -14.97 -29.75
N SER A 346 2.05 -16.04 -29.18
CA SER A 346 1.92 -17.36 -29.82
C SER A 346 0.51 -17.79 -30.23
N GLU A 347 -0.57 -17.08 -29.87
CA GLU A 347 -1.93 -17.52 -30.25
C GLU A 347 -2.88 -16.35 -30.57
N GLY A 348 -3.30 -16.26 -31.85
CA GLY A 348 -4.45 -15.46 -32.28
C GLY A 348 -4.17 -14.42 -33.37
N HIS A 349 -5.19 -14.19 -34.20
CA HIS A 349 -5.23 -13.19 -35.30
C HIS A 349 -4.89 -11.75 -34.83
N PHE A 350 -5.06 -11.46 -33.53
CA PHE A 350 -4.89 -10.13 -32.93
C PHE A 350 -3.48 -9.84 -32.40
N SER A 351 -2.55 -10.80 -32.41
CA SER A 351 -1.22 -10.62 -31.80
C SER A 351 -0.31 -9.60 -32.51
N ALA A 352 -0.58 -9.30 -33.78
CA ALA A 352 0.12 -8.29 -34.56
C ALA A 352 -0.37 -6.86 -34.27
N ILE A 353 -1.59 -6.70 -33.75
CA ILE A 353 -2.25 -5.42 -33.50
C ILE A 353 -2.27 -5.16 -31.99
N ARG A 354 -1.32 -4.36 -31.51
CA ARG A 354 -1.12 -4.17 -30.08
C ARG A 354 -0.51 -2.81 -29.75
N TYR A 355 -0.62 -2.44 -28.47
CA TYR A 355 0.17 -1.36 -27.89
C TYR A 355 1.58 -1.84 -27.59
N SER A 356 2.58 -1.06 -27.96
CA SER A 356 3.99 -1.32 -27.61
C SER A 356 4.24 -1.02 -26.14
N ASN A 357 3.56 -0.02 -25.60
CA ASN A 357 3.61 0.43 -24.22
C ASN A 357 2.30 1.12 -23.85
N VAL A 358 2.12 1.40 -22.56
CA VAL A 358 0.91 2.07 -22.07
C VAL A 358 0.80 3.53 -22.51
N ASP A 359 1.91 4.20 -22.82
CA ASP A 359 1.85 5.62 -23.18
C ASP A 359 1.13 5.81 -24.52
N GLU A 360 1.27 4.85 -25.46
CA GLU A 360 0.43 4.78 -26.66
C GLU A 360 -1.06 4.62 -26.34
N PHE A 361 -1.41 3.78 -25.35
CA PHE A 361 -2.80 3.62 -24.91
C PHE A 361 -3.36 4.91 -24.27
N ILE A 362 -2.55 5.59 -23.45
CA ILE A 362 -2.90 6.89 -22.84
C ILE A 362 -3.07 7.96 -23.92
N ILE A 363 -2.22 7.97 -24.96
CA ILE A 363 -2.35 8.88 -26.10
C ILE A 363 -3.68 8.65 -26.83
N ASP A 364 -4.05 7.40 -27.12
CA ASP A 364 -5.33 7.09 -27.77
C ASP A 364 -6.52 7.59 -26.91
N ILE A 365 -6.47 7.41 -25.57
CA ILE A 365 -7.50 7.96 -24.66
C ILE A 365 -7.55 9.50 -24.75
N LYS A 366 -6.40 10.18 -24.78
CA LYS A 366 -6.32 11.65 -24.89
C LYS A 366 -6.86 12.14 -26.24
N GLN A 367 -6.60 11.42 -27.33
CA GLN A 367 -7.17 11.72 -28.65
C GLN A 367 -8.69 11.57 -28.66
N LEU A 368 -9.22 10.49 -28.07
CA LEU A 368 -10.66 10.31 -27.88
C LEU A 368 -11.29 11.47 -27.10
N MET A 369 -10.66 11.88 -25.99
CA MET A 369 -11.10 13.02 -25.20
C MET A 369 -11.10 14.32 -26.01
N ALA A 370 -10.02 14.61 -26.73
CA ALA A 370 -9.87 15.80 -27.56
C ALA A 370 -10.89 15.83 -28.71
N GLY A 371 -11.15 14.69 -29.35
CA GLY A 371 -12.16 14.55 -30.39
C GLY A 371 -13.58 14.87 -29.91
N LEU A 372 -13.95 14.36 -28.73
CA LEU A 372 -15.24 14.68 -28.10
C LEU A 372 -15.34 16.18 -27.76
N GLN A 373 -14.28 16.76 -27.17
CA GLN A 373 -14.26 18.19 -26.82
C GLN A 373 -14.38 19.09 -28.06
N ALA A 374 -13.68 18.76 -29.13
CA ALA A 374 -13.76 19.49 -30.40
C ALA A 374 -15.11 19.34 -31.11
N SER A 375 -15.89 18.31 -30.73
CA SER A 375 -17.24 18.03 -31.25
C SER A 375 -18.35 18.55 -30.32
N ASP A 376 -18.06 19.54 -29.48
CA ASP A 376 -18.98 20.14 -28.48
C ASP A 376 -19.52 19.14 -27.44
N CYS A 377 -18.82 18.03 -27.23
CA CYS A 377 -19.17 16.97 -26.27
C CYS A 377 -18.29 17.01 -25.02
N LYS A 378 -17.93 18.21 -24.53
CA LYS A 378 -16.98 18.39 -23.41
C LYS A 378 -17.45 17.67 -22.13
N GLN A 379 -18.72 17.78 -21.78
CA GLN A 379 -19.26 17.12 -20.58
C GLN A 379 -19.19 15.59 -20.69
N LEU A 380 -19.50 15.02 -21.86
CA LEU A 380 -19.39 13.58 -22.10
C LEU A 380 -17.93 13.11 -22.01
N SER A 381 -16.99 13.88 -22.57
CA SER A 381 -15.55 13.63 -22.44
C SER A 381 -15.11 13.56 -20.97
N GLN A 382 -15.58 14.52 -20.15
CA GLN A 382 -15.25 14.59 -18.72
C GLN A 382 -15.93 13.52 -17.87
N THR A 383 -17.16 13.11 -18.21
CA THR A 383 -17.91 12.14 -17.39
C THR A 383 -17.62 10.70 -17.78
N LEU A 384 -17.43 10.41 -19.08
CA LEU A 384 -17.27 9.03 -19.56
C LEU A 384 -15.79 8.66 -19.74
N VAL A 385 -14.97 9.53 -20.32
CA VAL A 385 -13.62 9.16 -20.78
C VAL A 385 -12.52 9.56 -19.78
N LEU A 386 -12.62 10.73 -19.13
CA LEU A 386 -11.64 11.18 -18.14
C LEU A 386 -11.38 10.16 -17.01
N PRO A 387 -12.39 9.45 -16.45
CA PRO A 387 -12.12 8.41 -15.47
C PRO A 387 -11.16 7.32 -15.97
N LEU A 388 -11.33 6.87 -17.22
CA LEU A 388 -10.42 5.88 -17.83
C LEU A 388 -9.01 6.45 -17.99
N LEU A 389 -8.87 7.74 -18.36
CA LEU A 389 -7.56 8.38 -18.43
C LEU A 389 -6.87 8.39 -17.06
N GLN A 390 -7.58 8.78 -16.01
CA GLN A 390 -7.04 8.84 -14.65
C GLN A 390 -6.63 7.44 -14.14
N GLU A 391 -7.43 6.41 -14.43
CA GLU A 391 -7.08 5.02 -14.17
C GLU A 391 -5.85 4.57 -14.99
N ALA A 392 -5.76 4.96 -16.27
CA ALA A 392 -4.62 4.64 -17.14
C ALA A 392 -3.32 5.28 -16.67
N GLU A 393 -3.36 6.53 -16.20
CA GLU A 393 -2.20 7.24 -15.67
C GLU A 393 -1.77 6.70 -14.28
N ALA A 394 -2.72 6.29 -13.43
CA ALA A 394 -2.42 5.77 -12.09
C ALA A 394 -1.93 4.33 -12.08
N PHE A 395 -2.62 3.44 -12.81
CA PHE A 395 -2.33 2.00 -12.81
C PHE A 395 -1.38 1.61 -13.94
N ARG A 396 -1.44 2.30 -15.09
CA ARG A 396 -0.67 1.92 -16.29
C ARG A 396 -0.91 0.45 -16.68
N PHE A 397 0.02 -0.22 -17.34
CA PHE A 397 -0.08 -1.66 -17.63
C PHE A 397 0.33 -2.57 -16.44
N ARG A 398 -0.01 -2.15 -15.22
CA ARG A 398 0.09 -2.95 -13.99
C ARG A 398 -1.07 -2.63 -13.03
N THR A 399 -1.32 -3.50 -12.05
CA THR A 399 -2.27 -3.16 -10.95
C THR A 399 -1.57 -2.44 -9.79
N VAL A 400 -0.33 -2.83 -9.49
CA VAL A 400 0.49 -2.26 -8.40
C VAL A 400 1.96 -2.29 -8.79
N ARG A 401 2.76 -1.37 -8.26
CA ARG A 401 4.22 -1.49 -8.29
C ARG A 401 4.64 -2.60 -7.32
N LEU A 402 5.28 -3.67 -7.81
CA LEU A 402 5.75 -4.76 -6.96
C LEU A 402 7.17 -4.44 -6.47
N ASP A 403 7.34 -4.22 -5.16
CA ASP A 403 8.69 -4.13 -4.60
C ASP A 403 9.32 -5.51 -4.47
N LEU A 404 10.64 -5.53 -4.60
CA LEU A 404 11.47 -6.66 -4.24
C LEU A 404 12.13 -6.36 -2.89
N ARG A 405 12.11 -7.29 -1.95
CA ARG A 405 12.78 -7.09 -0.66
C ARG A 405 13.64 -8.30 -0.30
N GLU A 406 14.88 -8.04 0.11
CA GLU A 406 15.82 -9.06 0.58
C GLU A 406 16.66 -8.54 1.76
N ASN A 407 17.30 -9.45 2.49
CA ASN A 407 18.16 -9.11 3.62
C ASN A 407 19.63 -8.87 3.19
N SER A 408 20.28 -7.87 3.79
CA SER A 408 21.72 -7.59 3.58
C SER A 408 22.61 -8.80 3.82
N THR A 409 22.26 -9.68 4.76
CA THR A 409 23.01 -10.93 5.03
C THR A 409 23.00 -11.85 3.80
N THR A 410 21.85 -12.01 3.14
CA THR A 410 21.70 -12.82 1.93
C THR A 410 22.47 -12.22 0.75
N VAL A 411 22.41 -10.89 0.60
CA VAL A 411 23.15 -10.13 -0.43
C VAL A 411 24.67 -10.31 -0.22
N ASN A 412 25.16 -10.08 0.99
CA ASN A 412 26.57 -10.21 1.34
C ASN A 412 27.08 -11.65 1.20
N HIS A 413 26.27 -12.65 1.56
CA HIS A 413 26.59 -14.06 1.31
C HIS A 413 26.75 -14.34 -0.19
N THR A 414 25.81 -13.87 -1.01
CA THR A 414 25.86 -14.00 -2.47
C THR A 414 27.12 -13.36 -3.06
N LEU A 415 27.44 -12.15 -2.63
CA LEU A 415 28.64 -11.44 -3.05
C LEU A 415 29.92 -12.16 -2.60
N ALA A 416 29.93 -12.76 -1.41
CA ALA A 416 31.08 -13.54 -0.93
C ALA A 416 31.28 -14.83 -1.76
N SER A 417 30.18 -15.48 -2.19
CA SER A 417 30.23 -16.60 -3.13
C SER A 417 30.73 -16.16 -4.52
N ILE A 418 30.29 -15.01 -5.02
CA ILE A 418 30.79 -14.39 -6.25
C ILE A 418 32.29 -14.06 -6.13
N TRP A 419 32.71 -13.46 -5.02
CA TRP A 419 34.12 -13.17 -4.75
C TRP A 419 34.97 -14.43 -4.89
N LYS A 420 34.56 -15.54 -4.23
CA LYS A 420 35.29 -16.83 -4.28
C LYS A 420 35.34 -17.39 -5.70
N ALA A 421 34.25 -17.25 -6.47
CA ALA A 421 34.21 -17.69 -7.85
C ALA A 421 35.17 -16.88 -8.75
N MET A 422 35.32 -15.58 -8.49
CA MET A 422 36.25 -14.70 -9.21
C MET A 422 37.70 -14.84 -8.72
N ASN A 423 37.90 -15.14 -7.43
CA ASN A 423 39.19 -15.16 -6.75
C ASN A 423 39.42 -16.50 -6.04
N THR A 424 39.66 -17.57 -6.81
CA THR A 424 39.74 -18.95 -6.31
C THR A 424 40.81 -19.23 -5.24
N LYS A 425 41.79 -18.33 -5.07
CA LYS A 425 42.91 -18.48 -4.11
C LYS A 425 42.81 -17.55 -2.90
N ASP A 426 41.75 -16.74 -2.80
CA ASP A 426 41.63 -15.72 -1.75
C ASP A 426 40.29 -15.84 -1.02
N THR A 427 40.32 -15.57 0.28
CA THR A 427 39.11 -15.58 1.11
C THR A 427 38.39 -14.23 1.01
N PRO A 428 37.05 -14.22 0.93
CA PRO A 428 36.32 -12.96 0.89
C PRO A 428 36.58 -12.14 2.16
N PRO A 429 36.91 -10.85 2.02
CA PRO A 429 37.01 -9.93 3.17
C PRO A 429 35.69 -9.83 3.95
N SER A 430 35.75 -9.32 5.18
CA SER A 430 34.53 -8.98 5.92
C SER A 430 33.72 -7.91 5.17
N PRO A 431 32.38 -8.04 5.09
CA PRO A 431 31.53 -7.08 4.37
C PRO A 431 31.69 -5.62 4.81
N ASN A 432 32.04 -5.36 6.07
CA ASN A 432 32.23 -4.00 6.59
C ASN A 432 33.67 -3.48 6.43
N SER A 433 34.57 -4.23 5.79
CA SER A 433 35.97 -3.85 5.65
C SER A 433 36.22 -2.86 4.50
N ALA A 434 37.27 -2.05 4.63
CA ALA A 434 37.71 -1.16 3.56
C ALA A 434 38.12 -1.93 2.28
N ARG A 435 38.67 -3.14 2.44
CA ARG A 435 39.04 -4.02 1.32
C ARG A 435 37.82 -4.47 0.53
N TRP A 436 36.72 -4.77 1.22
CA TRP A 436 35.44 -5.10 0.59
C TRP A 436 34.88 -3.93 -0.19
N LYS A 437 34.86 -2.73 0.41
CA LYS A 437 34.43 -1.50 -0.25
C LYS A 437 35.22 -1.21 -1.53
N ALA A 438 36.55 -1.30 -1.46
CA ALA A 438 37.43 -1.04 -2.60
C ALA A 438 37.14 -2.00 -3.77
N TRP A 439 36.86 -3.26 -3.48
CA TRP A 439 36.46 -4.23 -4.49
C TRP A 439 35.09 -3.91 -5.11
N LEU A 440 34.07 -3.60 -4.30
CA LEU A 440 32.74 -3.24 -4.81
C LEU A 440 32.83 -2.07 -5.78
N LEU A 441 33.55 -1.01 -5.41
CA LEU A 441 33.75 0.17 -6.26
C LEU A 441 34.53 -0.19 -7.53
N ALA A 442 35.59 -0.99 -7.44
CA ALA A 442 36.36 -1.41 -8.61
C ALA A 442 35.53 -2.25 -9.60
N GLU A 443 34.67 -3.15 -9.11
CA GLU A 443 33.78 -3.93 -9.98
C GLU A 443 32.66 -3.05 -10.58
N LEU A 444 32.15 -2.09 -9.83
CA LEU A 444 31.17 -1.11 -10.31
C LEU A 444 31.74 -0.17 -11.38
N ASP A 445 33.05 0.05 -11.43
CA ASP A 445 33.72 0.88 -12.43
C ASP A 445 34.01 0.14 -13.76
N LYS A 446 34.01 -1.20 -13.76
CA LYS A 446 34.31 -1.98 -14.98
C LYS A 446 33.30 -1.76 -16.13
N PRO A 447 33.69 -1.84 -17.40
CA PRO A 447 32.76 -1.78 -18.53
C PRO A 447 31.71 -2.92 -18.51
N GLN A 448 30.54 -2.67 -19.11
CA GLN A 448 29.42 -3.64 -19.15
C GLN A 448 29.60 -4.76 -20.18
N GLU A 449 30.56 -4.66 -21.10
CA GLU A 449 30.63 -5.51 -22.30
C GLU A 449 30.96 -6.99 -22.03
N ASN A 450 31.30 -7.39 -20.80
CA ASN A 450 31.59 -8.79 -20.44
C ASN A 450 31.23 -9.09 -18.98
N LEU A 451 29.93 -8.99 -18.64
CA LEU A 451 29.47 -9.34 -17.30
C LEU A 451 29.75 -10.82 -16.98
N PRO A 452 30.29 -11.13 -15.78
CA PRO A 452 30.65 -12.49 -15.42
C PRO A 452 29.40 -13.36 -15.25
N THR A 453 29.48 -14.62 -15.69
CA THR A 453 28.48 -15.65 -15.42
C THR A 453 29.04 -16.66 -14.43
N PHE A 454 28.18 -17.16 -13.54
CA PHE A 454 28.58 -18.07 -12.47
C PHE A 454 27.73 -19.34 -12.55
N SER A 455 28.38 -20.50 -12.62
CA SER A 455 27.72 -21.81 -12.73
C SER A 455 27.78 -22.65 -11.45
N ASN A 456 28.64 -22.30 -10.49
CA ASN A 456 28.93 -23.07 -9.28
C ASN A 456 28.67 -22.25 -8.01
N LEU A 457 27.53 -21.59 -7.92
CA LEU A 457 27.08 -20.91 -6.70
C LEU A 457 26.20 -21.85 -5.87
N ASP A 458 26.14 -21.63 -4.56
CA ASP A 458 25.19 -22.34 -3.69
C ASP A 458 23.74 -21.92 -3.99
N ASP A 459 22.77 -22.69 -3.51
CA ASP A 459 21.34 -22.49 -3.81
C ASP A 459 20.84 -21.08 -3.43
N THR A 460 21.31 -20.54 -2.30
CA THR A 460 20.92 -19.19 -1.85
C THR A 460 21.45 -18.15 -2.82
N SER A 461 22.75 -18.20 -3.11
CA SER A 461 23.41 -17.29 -4.05
C SER A 461 22.82 -17.37 -5.46
N THR A 462 22.52 -18.59 -5.94
CA THR A 462 21.87 -18.83 -7.24
C THR A 462 20.45 -18.23 -7.26
N SER A 463 19.70 -18.39 -6.18
CA SER A 463 18.36 -17.81 -6.07
C SER A 463 18.39 -16.29 -6.04
N THR A 464 19.33 -15.69 -5.31
CA THR A 464 19.49 -14.24 -5.21
C THR A 464 19.92 -13.62 -6.53
N ILE A 465 20.95 -14.12 -7.21
CA ILE A 465 21.34 -13.58 -8.53
C ILE A 465 20.24 -13.80 -9.57
N GLY A 466 19.55 -14.95 -9.51
CA GLY A 466 18.42 -15.26 -10.38
C GLY A 466 17.24 -14.29 -10.22
N LEU A 467 17.07 -13.68 -9.04
CA LEU A 467 16.06 -12.65 -8.82
C LEU A 467 16.36 -11.40 -9.66
N PHE A 468 17.61 -10.91 -9.62
CA PHE A 468 18.02 -9.75 -10.40
C PHE A 468 18.00 -10.03 -11.91
N GLN A 469 18.40 -11.23 -12.33
CA GLN A 469 18.33 -11.64 -13.74
C GLN A 469 16.88 -11.72 -14.24
N MET A 470 15.98 -12.32 -13.44
CA MET A 470 14.54 -12.34 -13.73
C MET A 470 13.98 -10.92 -13.80
N THR A 471 14.41 -10.04 -12.89
CA THR A 471 14.01 -8.63 -12.89
C THR A 471 14.43 -7.94 -14.20
N ALA A 472 15.68 -8.14 -14.65
CA ALA A 472 16.16 -7.57 -15.92
C ALA A 472 15.31 -8.05 -17.11
N ASP A 473 15.08 -9.36 -17.22
CA ASP A 473 14.29 -9.97 -18.30
C ASP A 473 12.83 -9.48 -18.31
N MET A 474 12.22 -9.30 -17.14
CA MET A 474 10.83 -8.89 -17.02
C MET A 474 10.65 -7.37 -17.18
N MET A 475 11.64 -6.54 -16.82
CA MET A 475 11.62 -5.09 -17.08
C MET A 475 11.56 -4.76 -18.58
N ASP A 476 12.06 -5.64 -19.44
CA ASP A 476 11.97 -5.49 -20.90
C ASP A 476 10.62 -5.93 -21.48
N LYS A 477 9.83 -6.69 -20.71
CA LYS A 477 8.55 -7.30 -21.15
C LYS A 477 7.31 -6.67 -20.56
N LEU A 478 7.45 -5.98 -19.43
CA LEU A 478 6.36 -5.38 -18.69
C LEU A 478 6.41 -3.86 -18.82
N ASP A 479 5.39 -3.21 -18.26
CA ASP A 479 5.44 -1.77 -18.02
C ASP A 479 6.70 -1.41 -17.22
N HIS A 480 7.39 -0.33 -17.59
CA HIS A 480 8.66 0.06 -16.97
C HIS A 480 8.54 0.35 -15.47
N GLU A 481 7.32 0.61 -14.99
CA GLU A 481 7.01 0.83 -13.59
C GLU A 481 6.27 -0.36 -12.94
N ALA A 482 6.18 -1.53 -13.59
CA ALA A 482 5.77 -2.80 -12.92
C ALA A 482 6.67 -3.08 -11.69
N PHE A 483 7.94 -2.74 -11.87
CA PHE A 483 8.99 -2.39 -10.92
C PHE A 483 8.55 -1.40 -9.81
N GLY A 484 8.41 -1.85 -8.56
CA GLY A 484 8.64 -0.99 -7.39
C GLY A 484 10.14 -0.77 -7.15
N TYR A 485 10.53 -0.79 -5.88
CA TYR A 485 11.91 -0.61 -5.43
C TYR A 485 12.52 -1.95 -5.01
N PHE A 486 13.85 -2.04 -5.00
CA PHE A 486 14.57 -3.06 -4.26
C PHE A 486 14.87 -2.56 -2.84
N ILE A 487 14.24 -3.17 -1.85
CA ILE A 487 14.35 -2.80 -0.44
C ILE A 487 15.36 -3.71 0.23
N LEU A 488 16.42 -3.09 0.78
CA LEU A 488 17.49 -3.78 1.47
C LEU A 488 17.27 -3.77 2.98
N SER A 489 16.82 -4.90 3.53
CA SER A 489 16.56 -5.07 4.96
C SER A 489 17.86 -5.21 5.74
N MET A 490 17.87 -4.78 7.01
CA MET A 490 19.04 -4.79 7.90
C MET A 490 20.25 -4.10 7.25
N THR A 491 20.05 -2.90 6.69
CA THR A 491 21.14 -2.11 6.11
C THR A 491 21.99 -1.51 7.23
N GLN A 492 23.24 -1.95 7.36
CA GLN A 492 24.15 -1.55 8.45
C GLN A 492 25.37 -0.78 7.96
N SER A 493 25.66 -0.84 6.66
CA SER A 493 26.79 -0.15 6.04
C SER A 493 26.50 0.30 4.61
N ILE A 494 27.28 1.27 4.14
CA ILE A 494 27.30 1.69 2.73
C ILE A 494 27.65 0.54 1.77
N ASN A 495 28.45 -0.43 2.24
CA ASN A 495 28.86 -1.58 1.45
C ASN A 495 27.69 -2.50 1.13
N ASP A 496 26.67 -2.57 2.00
CA ASP A 496 25.47 -3.36 1.76
C ASP A 496 24.73 -2.82 0.52
N ILE A 497 24.56 -1.50 0.46
CA ILE A 497 23.89 -0.80 -0.65
C ILE A 497 24.69 -0.95 -1.94
N LEU A 498 26.00 -0.71 -1.90
CA LEU A 498 26.90 -0.92 -3.04
C LEU A 498 26.89 -2.37 -3.55
N GLY A 499 26.74 -3.32 -2.63
CA GLY A 499 26.58 -4.74 -2.95
C GLY A 499 25.35 -5.02 -3.82
N VAL A 500 24.22 -4.39 -3.51
CA VAL A 500 23.00 -4.49 -4.33
C VAL A 500 23.22 -3.89 -5.72
N TYR A 501 23.87 -2.73 -5.82
CA TYR A 501 24.24 -2.14 -7.12
C TYR A 501 25.12 -3.08 -7.93
N LEU A 502 26.08 -3.76 -7.31
CA LEU A 502 26.95 -4.70 -8.00
C LEU A 502 26.17 -5.94 -8.50
N LEU A 503 25.28 -6.51 -7.68
CA LEU A 503 24.42 -7.61 -8.13
C LEU A 503 23.51 -7.19 -9.28
N ALA A 504 22.92 -5.99 -9.21
CA ALA A 504 22.11 -5.43 -10.28
C ALA A 504 22.93 -5.27 -11.57
N LYS A 505 24.17 -4.77 -11.47
CA LYS A 505 25.08 -4.66 -12.61
C LYS A 505 25.39 -6.00 -13.24
N ILE A 506 25.81 -6.99 -12.44
CA ILE A 506 26.11 -8.36 -12.90
C ILE A 506 24.90 -8.99 -13.61
N ALA A 507 23.69 -8.68 -13.15
CA ALA A 507 22.46 -9.21 -13.72
C ALA A 507 21.95 -8.48 -14.98
N GLY A 508 22.64 -7.44 -15.46
CA GLY A 508 22.22 -6.68 -16.65
C GLY A 508 21.11 -5.65 -16.38
N LEU A 509 20.97 -5.17 -15.15
CA LEU A 509 20.05 -4.08 -14.82
C LEU A 509 20.64 -2.69 -15.08
N PHE A 510 21.90 -2.61 -15.47
CA PHE A 510 22.52 -1.34 -15.82
C PHE A 510 22.29 -1.04 -17.30
N VAL A 511 22.12 0.24 -17.61
CA VAL A 511 21.98 0.74 -18.98
C VAL A 511 22.82 2.01 -19.13
N GLU A 512 23.13 2.35 -20.37
CA GLU A 512 23.85 3.57 -20.72
C GLU A 512 22.92 4.51 -21.48
N LYS A 513 22.84 5.77 -21.06
CA LYS A 513 22.09 6.82 -21.75
C LYS A 513 22.87 8.12 -21.67
N ASN A 514 23.06 8.77 -22.81
CA ASN A 514 23.80 10.04 -22.90
C ASN A 514 25.24 9.98 -22.32
N GLY A 515 25.90 8.82 -22.41
CA GLY A 515 27.25 8.60 -21.86
C GLY A 515 27.30 8.42 -20.34
N GLU A 516 26.14 8.35 -19.68
CA GLU A 516 26.04 8.02 -18.26
C GLU A 516 25.51 6.60 -18.08
N VAL A 517 26.15 5.86 -17.18
CA VAL A 517 25.75 4.51 -16.82
C VAL A 517 24.91 4.58 -15.56
N TYR A 518 23.77 3.88 -15.53
CA TYR A 518 22.91 3.87 -14.36
C TYR A 518 22.16 2.55 -14.19
N SER A 519 21.74 2.26 -12.96
CA SER A 519 20.87 1.12 -12.69
C SER A 519 19.42 1.43 -13.03
N ARG A 520 18.71 0.50 -13.68
CA ARG A 520 17.25 0.58 -13.88
C ARG A 520 16.45 0.27 -12.62
N LEU A 521 17.06 -0.37 -11.62
CA LEU A 521 16.39 -0.79 -10.39
C LEU A 521 16.68 0.21 -9.27
N PRO A 522 15.66 0.94 -8.77
CA PRO A 522 15.83 1.82 -7.62
C PRO A 522 16.12 1.02 -6.35
N ILE A 523 17.12 1.45 -5.56
CA ILE A 523 17.55 0.76 -4.34
C ILE A 523 17.20 1.61 -3.12
N VAL A 524 16.52 1.00 -2.14
CA VAL A 524 16.03 1.65 -0.93
C VAL A 524 16.64 0.96 0.29
N PRO A 525 17.51 1.64 1.06
CA PRO A 525 17.98 1.11 2.33
C PRO A 525 16.85 1.14 3.36
N LEU A 526 16.75 0.08 4.15
CA LEU A 526 15.84 -0.01 5.30
C LEU A 526 16.65 0.00 6.61
N PHE A 527 16.45 1.05 7.42
CA PHE A 527 17.04 1.19 8.75
C PHE A 527 16.06 0.67 9.82
N GLU A 528 16.47 -0.36 10.57
CA GLU A 528 15.58 -1.15 11.46
C GLU A 528 15.99 -1.20 12.92
N THR A 529 17.22 -0.77 13.27
CA THR A 529 17.71 -0.74 14.65
C THR A 529 17.97 0.69 15.09
N ILE A 530 18.11 0.91 16.40
CA ILE A 530 18.43 2.24 16.93
C ILE A 530 19.78 2.74 16.37
N ASP A 531 20.77 1.87 16.34
CA ASP A 531 22.10 2.19 15.83
C ASP A 531 22.08 2.47 14.32
N ASP A 532 21.26 1.76 13.54
CA ASP A 532 21.11 2.02 12.11
C ASP A 532 20.40 3.36 11.84
N LEU A 533 19.39 3.72 12.63
CA LEU A 533 18.73 5.03 12.54
C LEU A 533 19.69 6.19 12.86
N GLN A 534 20.57 6.00 13.86
CA GLN A 534 21.57 6.99 14.24
C GLN A 534 22.67 7.16 13.18
N ARG A 535 23.12 6.06 12.56
CA ARG A 535 24.18 6.07 11.53
C ARG A 535 23.68 6.38 10.11
N GLY A 536 22.40 6.11 9.84
CA GLY A 536 21.77 6.25 8.52
C GLY A 536 22.04 7.59 7.83
N PRO A 537 21.89 8.76 8.50
CA PRO A 537 22.21 10.06 7.90
C PRO A 537 23.62 10.15 7.35
N GLN A 538 24.64 9.78 8.13
CA GLN A 538 26.04 9.81 7.69
C GLN A 538 26.28 8.84 6.54
N MET A 539 25.69 7.64 6.61
CA MET A 539 25.79 6.63 5.54
C MET A 539 25.25 7.15 4.21
N MET A 540 24.07 7.79 4.24
CA MET A 540 23.46 8.37 3.03
C MET A 540 24.27 9.55 2.49
N SER A 541 24.81 10.40 3.36
CA SER A 541 25.69 11.49 2.94
C SER A 541 26.92 10.98 2.18
N GLU A 542 27.52 9.88 2.64
CA GLU A 542 28.65 9.26 1.95
C GLU A 542 28.22 8.58 0.65
N LEU A 543 27.07 7.89 0.65
CA LEU A 543 26.49 7.24 -0.53
C LEU A 543 26.29 8.23 -1.68
N PHE A 544 25.78 9.43 -1.37
CA PHE A 544 25.55 10.47 -2.37
C PHE A 544 26.82 11.06 -2.98
N THR A 545 28.02 10.75 -2.47
CA THR A 545 29.28 11.14 -3.13
C THR A 545 29.70 10.20 -4.26
N ILE A 546 29.01 9.07 -4.43
CA ILE A 546 29.37 8.03 -5.39
C ILE A 546 28.69 8.34 -6.74
N PRO A 547 29.45 8.54 -7.84
CA PRO A 547 28.90 8.97 -9.13
C PRO A 547 27.81 8.04 -9.69
N ILE A 548 28.02 6.73 -9.64
CA ILE A 548 27.05 5.76 -10.18
C ILE A 548 25.70 5.80 -9.43
N VAL A 549 25.73 6.16 -8.15
CA VAL A 549 24.51 6.31 -7.34
C VAL A 549 23.78 7.58 -7.73
N GLN A 550 24.48 8.72 -7.83
CA GLN A 550 23.89 9.99 -8.27
C GLN A 550 23.28 9.87 -9.66
N GLN A 551 24.00 9.28 -10.60
CA GLN A 551 23.51 9.02 -11.97
C GLN A 551 22.25 8.15 -11.95
N SER A 552 22.25 7.08 -11.14
CA SER A 552 21.07 6.23 -10.97
C SER A 552 19.86 6.99 -10.42
N ILE A 553 20.04 7.82 -9.40
CA ILE A 553 18.94 8.62 -8.85
C ILE A 553 18.41 9.61 -9.90
N ASN A 554 19.30 10.31 -10.60
CA ASN A 554 18.93 11.35 -11.58
C ASN A 554 18.21 10.80 -12.81
N HIS A 555 18.60 9.61 -13.32
CA HIS A 555 17.92 8.98 -14.46
C HIS A 555 16.63 8.26 -14.09
N GLN A 556 16.42 7.98 -12.81
CA GLN A 556 15.20 7.34 -12.30
C GLN A 556 14.15 8.39 -11.92
N THR A 557 14.09 8.77 -10.65
CA THR A 557 13.03 9.61 -10.07
C THR A 557 13.55 11.00 -9.67
N GLY A 558 14.86 11.21 -9.64
CA GLY A 558 15.50 12.37 -9.00
C GLY A 558 15.37 12.36 -7.46
N ILE A 559 14.87 11.27 -6.88
CA ILE A 559 14.54 11.16 -5.45
C ILE A 559 15.15 9.86 -4.90
N GLN A 560 15.82 9.96 -3.75
CA GLN A 560 16.24 8.79 -3.00
C GLN A 560 15.20 8.45 -1.93
N GLU A 561 14.46 7.34 -2.13
CA GLU A 561 13.58 6.82 -1.08
C GLU A 561 14.42 6.10 -0.01
N VAL A 562 14.12 6.34 1.27
CA VAL A 562 14.70 5.64 2.42
C VAL A 562 13.56 5.00 3.22
N MET A 563 13.70 3.71 3.55
CA MET A 563 12.71 3.02 4.36
C MET A 563 13.10 3.04 5.84
N ILE A 564 12.12 3.29 6.71
CA ILE A 564 12.29 3.34 8.15
C ILE A 564 11.42 2.30 8.87
N GLY A 565 12.04 1.45 9.68
CA GLY A 565 11.42 0.31 10.34
C GLY A 565 10.94 0.63 11.76
N TYR A 566 9.63 0.84 11.94
CA TYR A 566 9.05 1.17 13.25
C TYR A 566 9.04 -0.01 14.23
N SER A 567 8.46 -1.14 13.82
CA SER A 567 8.29 -2.31 14.70
C SER A 567 9.63 -2.90 15.13
N ASP A 568 10.60 -2.97 14.23
CA ASP A 568 11.93 -3.54 14.50
C ASP A 568 12.75 -2.60 15.40
N SER A 569 12.73 -1.29 15.16
CA SER A 569 13.40 -0.32 16.04
C SER A 569 12.79 -0.30 17.44
N ASN A 570 11.47 -0.49 17.53
CA ASN A 570 10.77 -0.64 18.81
C ASN A 570 11.16 -1.94 19.54
N LYS A 571 11.31 -3.06 18.81
CA LYS A 571 11.83 -4.31 19.39
C LYS A 571 13.28 -4.15 19.88
N ASP A 572 14.06 -3.31 19.23
CA ASP A 572 15.47 -3.08 19.60
C ASP A 572 15.64 -2.14 20.80
N GLY A 573 15.01 -0.95 20.75
CA GLY A 573 15.22 0.13 21.72
C GLY A 573 14.02 0.51 22.60
N GLY A 574 12.85 -0.08 22.37
CA GLY A 574 11.61 0.29 23.05
C GLY A 574 10.90 1.48 22.42
N TYR A 575 9.62 1.66 22.78
CA TYR A 575 8.69 2.50 22.02
C TYR A 575 9.10 3.97 21.94
N PHE A 576 9.46 4.59 23.07
CA PHE A 576 9.75 6.02 23.11
C PHE A 576 11.06 6.35 22.37
N THR A 577 12.13 5.62 22.66
CA THR A 577 13.43 5.78 21.99
C THR A 577 13.31 5.56 20.50
N ALA A 578 12.63 4.50 20.05
CA ALA A 578 12.44 4.25 18.62
C ALA A 578 11.74 5.41 17.91
N ASN A 579 10.64 5.94 18.45
CA ASN A 579 9.93 7.07 17.84
C ASN A 579 10.79 8.35 17.82
N TRP A 580 11.57 8.60 18.88
CA TRP A 580 12.47 9.75 18.92
C TRP A 580 13.60 9.65 17.88
N GLU A 581 14.25 8.49 17.79
CA GLU A 581 15.31 8.23 16.80
C GLU A 581 14.78 8.26 15.36
N LEU A 582 13.57 7.75 15.11
CA LEU A 582 12.90 7.87 13.81
C LEU A 582 12.64 9.33 13.43
N SER A 583 12.24 10.17 14.39
CA SER A 583 12.04 11.61 14.15
C SER A 583 13.37 12.31 13.83
N LYS A 584 14.42 12.05 14.62
CA LYS A 584 15.77 12.59 14.39
C LYS A 584 16.36 12.14 13.05
N ALA A 585 16.27 10.85 12.72
CA ALA A 585 16.78 10.29 11.48
C ALA A 585 16.10 10.93 10.26
N GLN A 586 14.77 11.05 10.26
CA GLN A 586 14.04 11.71 9.18
C GLN A 586 14.43 13.18 9.03
N ALA A 587 14.46 13.96 10.12
CA ALA A 587 14.85 15.37 10.06
C ALA A 587 16.28 15.56 9.52
N ASN A 588 17.23 14.73 9.96
CA ASN A 588 18.61 14.79 9.49
C ASN A 588 18.75 14.37 8.03
N LEU A 589 18.05 13.31 7.61
CA LEU A 589 18.05 12.85 6.21
C LEU A 589 17.43 13.91 5.29
N THR A 590 16.28 14.50 5.65
CA THR A 590 15.67 15.60 4.90
C THR A 590 16.67 16.74 4.70
N LYS A 591 17.38 17.14 5.76
CA LYS A 591 18.40 18.19 5.66
C LYS A 591 19.56 17.80 4.74
N ILE A 592 20.08 16.58 4.86
CA ILE A 592 21.17 16.10 4.00
C ILE A 592 20.74 16.12 2.53
N GLY A 593 19.51 15.68 2.23
CA GLY A 593 18.96 15.73 0.88
C GLY A 593 18.93 17.14 0.30
N GLN A 594 18.50 18.13 1.11
CA GLN A 594 18.53 19.55 0.75
C GLN A 594 19.96 20.05 0.50
N ASP A 595 20.90 19.71 1.39
CA ASP A 595 22.30 20.16 1.31
C ASP A 595 23.02 19.64 0.04
N VAL A 596 22.66 18.43 -0.43
CA VAL A 596 23.27 17.80 -1.63
C VAL A 596 22.44 17.94 -2.91
N GLY A 597 21.25 18.54 -2.84
CA GLY A 597 20.34 18.70 -3.97
C GLY A 597 19.67 17.40 -4.46
N ILE A 598 19.58 16.38 -3.60
CA ILE A 598 18.86 15.12 -3.87
C ILE A 598 17.71 15.01 -2.88
N SER A 599 16.47 15.15 -3.37
CA SER A 599 15.29 15.00 -2.52
C SER A 599 15.24 13.60 -1.90
N ILE A 600 14.93 13.53 -0.60
CA ILE A 600 14.72 12.27 0.10
C ILE A 600 13.23 12.12 0.40
N SER A 601 12.68 10.96 0.04
CA SER A 601 11.34 10.55 0.44
C SER A 601 11.42 9.39 1.43
N PHE A 602 10.38 9.23 2.27
CA PHE A 602 10.34 8.19 3.28
C PHE A 602 9.31 7.12 2.96
N PHE A 603 9.75 5.87 3.04
CA PHE A 603 8.87 4.72 3.11
C PHE A 603 8.68 4.28 4.56
N HIS A 604 7.47 4.53 5.08
CA HIS A 604 7.11 4.19 6.45
C HIS A 604 6.74 2.70 6.56
N GLY A 605 7.58 1.94 7.27
CA GLY A 605 7.40 0.51 7.53
C GLY A 605 6.26 0.16 8.51
N ARG A 606 6.06 -1.15 8.73
CA ARG A 606 5.01 -1.69 9.60
C ARG A 606 5.18 -1.24 11.07
N GLY A 607 4.07 -0.88 11.71
CA GLY A 607 3.95 -0.66 13.15
C GLY A 607 4.20 0.75 13.66
N GLY A 608 4.30 1.74 12.77
CA GLY A 608 4.15 3.12 13.18
C GLY A 608 2.73 3.42 13.64
N SER A 609 2.56 4.51 14.40
CA SER A 609 1.24 5.04 14.75
C SER A 609 0.32 5.18 13.54
N VAL A 610 0.90 5.47 12.36
CA VAL A 610 0.25 5.58 11.04
C VAL A 610 -0.33 4.25 10.51
N SER A 611 0.35 3.10 10.71
CA SER A 611 0.02 1.85 10.00
C SER A 611 -0.83 0.84 10.79
N ARG A 612 -0.91 0.97 12.12
CA ARG A 612 -1.66 0.05 13.00
C ARG A 612 -3.03 0.59 13.45
N GLY A 613 -3.43 1.76 12.95
CA GLY A 613 -4.63 2.44 13.45
C GLY A 613 -4.51 2.87 14.93
N GLY A 614 -3.27 3.01 15.44
CA GLY A 614 -3.02 3.45 16.81
C GLY A 614 -3.28 4.95 16.98
N ALA A 615 -2.62 5.77 16.14
CA ALA A 615 -3.02 7.17 15.97
C ALA A 615 -3.79 7.28 14.65
N PRO A 616 -4.85 8.11 14.58
CA PRO A 616 -5.52 8.35 13.32
C PRO A 616 -4.53 8.88 12.28
N THR A 617 -4.61 8.39 11.04
CA THR A 617 -3.66 8.65 9.93
C THR A 617 -3.29 10.13 9.83
N GLY A 618 -4.27 11.04 9.90
CA GLY A 618 -4.02 12.47 9.81
C GLY A 618 -3.14 13.04 10.92
N TYR A 619 -3.32 12.62 12.17
CA TYR A 619 -2.47 13.05 13.28
C TYR A 619 -1.05 12.51 13.16
N ALA A 620 -0.93 11.25 12.74
CA ALA A 620 0.37 10.60 12.59
C ALA A 620 1.20 11.24 11.47
N ILE A 621 0.56 11.69 10.39
CA ILE A 621 1.18 12.44 9.29
C ILE A 621 1.51 13.87 9.74
N ALA A 622 0.59 14.57 10.41
CA ALA A 622 0.83 15.91 10.94
C ALA A 622 2.03 15.98 11.89
N ALA A 623 2.30 14.89 12.62
CA ALA A 623 3.42 14.79 13.56
C ALA A 623 4.78 14.46 12.92
N GLN A 624 4.85 14.25 11.59
CA GLN A 624 6.13 14.02 10.92
C GLN A 624 6.99 15.29 10.93
N PRO A 625 8.33 15.17 10.92
CA PRO A 625 9.22 16.34 10.91
C PRO A 625 8.89 17.33 9.79
N ALA A 626 9.11 18.62 10.05
CA ALA A 626 8.83 19.66 9.07
C ALA A 626 9.63 19.42 7.78
N GLY A 627 8.93 19.46 6.63
CA GLY A 627 9.53 19.17 5.33
C GLY A 627 9.91 17.71 5.10
N SER A 628 9.58 16.74 5.95
CA SER A 628 9.95 15.35 5.62
C SER A 628 9.09 14.71 4.52
N ILE A 629 7.90 15.27 4.26
CA ILE A 629 6.92 14.70 3.32
C ILE A 629 7.02 15.35 1.94
N HIS A 630 7.00 16.68 1.85
CA HIS A 630 7.12 17.42 0.58
C HIS A 630 6.25 16.88 -0.58
N GLY A 631 4.97 16.58 -0.30
CA GLY A 631 4.02 16.02 -1.27
C GLY A 631 4.17 14.51 -1.51
N GLN A 632 5.18 13.87 -0.94
CA GLN A 632 5.53 12.49 -1.19
C GLN A 632 5.38 11.66 0.08
N MET A 633 4.58 10.60 0.00
CA MET A 633 4.44 9.69 1.13
C MET A 633 4.18 8.28 0.68
N ARG A 634 5.01 7.37 1.18
CA ARG A 634 4.80 5.95 1.03
C ARG A 634 4.60 5.30 2.38
N ILE A 635 3.52 4.53 2.52
CA ILE A 635 3.19 3.84 3.77
C ILE A 635 2.96 2.36 3.52
N THR A 636 3.30 1.54 4.51
CA THR A 636 2.95 0.13 4.50
C THR A 636 1.52 -0.05 5.00
N GLU A 637 0.64 -0.55 4.16
CA GLU A 637 -0.69 -1.00 4.57
C GLU A 637 -0.61 -2.47 4.99
N GLN A 638 -0.79 -2.69 6.29
CA GLN A 638 -0.69 -4.01 6.88
C GLN A 638 -1.93 -4.83 6.52
N GLY A 639 -1.74 -6.12 6.24
CA GLY A 639 -2.85 -6.98 5.82
C GLY A 639 -4.07 -6.91 6.76
N GLU A 640 -3.85 -6.82 8.07
CA GLU A 640 -4.91 -6.69 9.09
C GLU A 640 -5.76 -5.42 9.00
N VAL A 641 -5.24 -4.40 8.33
CA VAL A 641 -5.92 -3.12 8.14
C VAL A 641 -6.42 -2.97 6.69
N VAL A 642 -5.82 -3.65 5.72
CA VAL A 642 -6.22 -3.56 4.29
C VAL A 642 -7.70 -3.90 4.11
N SER A 643 -8.20 -4.97 4.74
CA SER A 643 -9.61 -5.35 4.63
C SER A 643 -10.54 -4.27 5.19
N SER A 644 -10.28 -3.74 6.38
CA SER A 644 -11.16 -2.71 6.97
C SER A 644 -11.07 -1.37 6.25
N LYS A 645 -9.92 -1.04 5.65
CA LYS A 645 -9.75 0.19 4.87
C LYS A 645 -10.34 0.10 3.47
N TYR A 646 -10.19 -1.03 2.78
CA TYR A 646 -10.36 -1.11 1.34
C TYR A 646 -11.37 -2.16 0.86
N ALA A 647 -12.02 -2.94 1.73
CA ALA A 647 -13.03 -3.92 1.28
C ALA A 647 -14.35 -3.28 0.79
N ASN A 648 -14.67 -2.08 1.27
CA ASN A 648 -15.93 -1.40 0.99
C ASN A 648 -15.67 -0.05 0.30
N GLU A 649 -16.42 0.27 -0.75
CA GLU A 649 -16.22 1.47 -1.59
C GLU A 649 -16.13 2.77 -0.76
N GLY A 650 -17.11 3.00 0.12
CA GLY A 650 -17.17 4.22 0.93
C GLY A 650 -16.00 4.35 1.91
N THR A 651 -15.54 3.23 2.49
CA THR A 651 -14.38 3.24 3.38
C THR A 651 -13.09 3.42 2.59
N ALA A 652 -12.94 2.74 1.45
CA ALA A 652 -11.80 2.87 0.56
C ALA A 652 -11.62 4.33 0.12
N GLN A 653 -12.70 4.96 -0.35
CA GLN A 653 -12.68 6.35 -0.76
C GLN A 653 -12.27 7.29 0.38
N TYR A 654 -12.84 7.09 1.58
CA TYR A 654 -12.50 7.88 2.75
C TYR A 654 -11.01 7.75 3.11
N GLN A 655 -10.46 6.54 3.08
CA GLN A 655 -9.06 6.30 3.45
C GLN A 655 -8.09 6.89 2.42
N MET A 656 -8.41 6.79 1.12
CA MET A 656 -7.62 7.41 0.05
C MET A 656 -7.60 8.93 0.17
N GLU A 657 -8.78 9.55 0.37
CA GLU A 657 -8.88 10.99 0.59
C GLU A 657 -8.16 11.42 1.87
N LEU A 658 -8.37 10.73 3.00
CA LEU A 658 -7.72 11.05 4.27
C LEU A 658 -6.20 11.03 4.14
N LEU A 659 -5.64 9.99 3.52
CA LEU A 659 -4.20 9.87 3.32
C LEU A 659 -3.68 11.04 2.48
N ALA A 660 -4.29 11.30 1.32
CA ALA A 660 -3.85 12.35 0.41
C ALA A 660 -4.00 13.76 1.00
N ALA A 661 -5.16 14.05 1.60
CA ALA A 661 -5.43 15.33 2.26
C ALA A 661 -4.44 15.58 3.40
N SER A 662 -4.08 14.56 4.18
CA SER A 662 -3.12 14.70 5.28
C SER A 662 -1.70 15.01 4.76
N VAL A 663 -1.29 14.39 3.65
CA VAL A 663 -0.01 14.66 2.98
C VAL A 663 0.03 16.09 2.45
N PHE A 664 -1.05 16.55 1.81
CA PHE A 664 -1.16 17.92 1.32
C PHE A 664 -1.17 18.93 2.46
N GLU A 665 -1.92 18.67 3.55
CA GLU A 665 -1.96 19.56 4.71
C GLU A 665 -0.58 19.71 5.36
N HIS A 666 0.13 18.59 5.58
CA HIS A 666 1.49 18.63 6.13
C HIS A 666 2.45 19.39 5.21
N THR A 667 2.37 19.16 3.91
CA THR A 667 3.27 19.82 2.93
C THR A 667 3.06 21.33 2.90
N LEU A 668 1.81 21.80 2.96
CA LEU A 668 1.50 23.22 2.92
C LEU A 668 1.81 23.96 4.23
N LYS A 669 1.85 23.25 5.37
CA LYS A 669 1.91 23.90 6.69
C LYS A 669 3.18 23.67 7.48
N SER A 670 3.80 22.49 7.36
CA SER A 670 4.74 22.00 8.36
C SER A 670 5.96 22.91 8.55
N LEU A 671 6.45 23.55 7.49
CA LEU A 671 7.58 24.49 7.56
C LEU A 671 7.25 25.78 8.33
N ASN A 672 5.96 26.15 8.40
CA ASN A 672 5.48 27.39 9.03
C ASN A 672 4.92 27.17 10.44
N GLN A 673 4.76 25.91 10.88
CA GLN A 673 4.25 25.57 12.21
C GLN A 673 5.33 25.76 13.28
N ASP A 674 5.02 26.56 14.30
CA ASP A 674 5.96 26.83 15.40
C ASP A 674 6.27 25.57 16.21
N GLU A 675 5.32 24.65 16.34
CA GLU A 675 5.47 23.39 17.08
C GLU A 675 6.47 22.43 16.45
N LEU A 676 6.68 22.51 15.13
CA LEU A 676 7.62 21.67 14.39
C LEU A 676 9.00 22.32 14.22
N LYS A 677 9.16 23.60 14.63
CA LYS A 677 10.46 24.27 14.57
C LYS A 677 11.42 23.67 15.61
N PRO A 678 12.72 23.60 15.30
CA PRO A 678 13.71 23.09 16.24
C PRO A 678 13.67 23.84 17.58
N ASN A 679 13.35 23.12 18.67
CA ASN A 679 13.34 23.65 20.02
C ASN A 679 14.40 22.94 20.85
N ARG A 680 15.47 23.66 21.23
CA ARG A 680 16.59 23.08 21.97
C ARG A 680 16.18 22.51 23.33
N ALA A 681 15.29 23.18 24.07
CA ALA A 681 14.85 22.72 25.38
C ALA A 681 14.03 21.44 25.25
N PHE A 682 13.11 21.39 24.29
CA PHE A 682 12.35 20.19 23.96
C PHE A 682 13.27 19.04 23.55
N ASN A 683 14.19 19.27 22.59
CA ASN A 683 15.11 18.22 22.13
C ASN A 683 15.99 17.69 23.25
N THR A 684 16.48 18.55 24.16
CA THR A 684 17.28 18.13 25.31
C THR A 684 16.47 17.23 26.25
N ALA A 685 15.22 17.61 26.53
CA ALA A 685 14.31 16.81 27.36
C ALA A 685 13.98 15.47 26.70
N MET A 686 13.67 15.47 25.40
CA MET A 686 13.39 14.25 24.63
C MET A 686 14.59 13.31 24.57
N GLU A 687 15.81 13.84 24.43
CA GLU A 687 17.04 13.02 24.46
C GLU A 687 17.21 12.34 25.82
N SER A 688 17.06 13.09 26.92
CA SER A 688 17.15 12.53 28.28
C SER A 688 16.08 11.47 28.54
N LEU A 689 14.83 11.72 28.14
CA LEU A 689 13.74 10.74 28.25
C LEU A 689 14.02 9.50 27.40
N SER A 690 14.57 9.68 26.19
CA SER A 690 14.93 8.60 25.28
C SER A 690 16.02 7.70 25.88
N GLU A 691 17.09 8.27 26.43
CA GLU A 691 18.16 7.49 27.06
C GLU A 691 17.65 6.70 28.28
N LEU A 692 16.84 7.33 29.14
CA LEU A 692 16.27 6.67 30.32
C LEU A 692 15.32 5.53 29.93
N ALA A 693 14.45 5.76 28.94
CA ALA A 693 13.53 4.75 28.44
C ALA A 693 14.29 3.58 27.79
N PHE A 694 15.30 3.88 26.97
CA PHE A 694 16.16 2.89 26.31
C PHE A 694 16.84 1.98 27.32
N ASN A 695 17.55 2.57 28.30
CA ASN A 695 18.26 1.81 29.32
C ASN A 695 17.31 0.90 30.12
N LYS A 696 16.12 1.40 30.46
CA LYS A 696 15.10 0.62 31.17
C LYS A 696 14.56 -0.52 30.31
N TYR A 697 14.31 -0.27 29.02
CA TYR A 697 13.84 -1.27 28.09
C TYR A 697 14.90 -2.36 27.84
N ARG A 698 16.15 -1.98 27.55
CA ARG A 698 17.25 -2.93 27.32
C ARG A 698 17.49 -3.84 28.51
N LYS A 699 17.50 -3.29 29.73
CA LYS A 699 17.60 -4.10 30.95
C LYS A 699 16.50 -5.15 31.06
N PHE A 700 15.28 -4.84 30.64
CA PHE A 700 14.19 -5.82 30.58
C PHE A 700 14.43 -6.84 29.46
N ALA A 701 14.72 -6.37 28.25
CA ALA A 701 14.94 -7.19 27.06
C ALA A 701 16.10 -8.20 27.22
N GLU A 702 17.10 -7.86 28.04
CA GLU A 702 18.31 -8.66 28.31
C GLU A 702 18.21 -9.49 29.60
N THR A 703 17.03 -9.60 30.22
CA THR A 703 16.85 -10.45 31.41
C THR A 703 16.94 -11.93 31.05
N ASP A 704 17.77 -12.70 31.76
CA ASP A 704 18.13 -14.10 31.44
C ASP A 704 16.92 -15.02 31.17
N ASP A 705 15.84 -14.91 31.96
CA ASP A 705 14.65 -15.77 31.84
C ASP A 705 13.48 -15.12 31.06
N LEU A 706 13.72 -13.98 30.38
CA LEU A 706 12.63 -13.27 29.68
C LEU A 706 11.99 -14.14 28.60
N MET A 707 12.78 -14.89 27.83
CA MET A 707 12.26 -15.72 26.74
C MET A 707 11.43 -16.89 27.26
N ASP A 708 11.78 -17.44 28.41
CA ASP A 708 11.01 -18.49 29.08
C ASP A 708 9.69 -17.94 29.61
N TYR A 709 9.72 -16.79 30.29
CA TYR A 709 8.51 -16.10 30.72
C TYR A 709 7.62 -15.73 29.53
N TYR A 710 8.19 -15.15 28.48
CA TYR A 710 7.48 -14.78 27.27
C TYR A 710 6.80 -15.99 26.61
N SER A 711 7.50 -17.11 26.51
CA SER A 711 6.95 -18.36 25.96
C SER A 711 5.86 -18.96 26.84
N ALA A 712 5.97 -18.86 28.16
CA ALA A 712 4.97 -19.40 29.10
C ALA A 712 3.74 -18.50 29.29
N ALA A 713 3.93 -17.18 29.25
CA ALA A 713 2.89 -16.18 29.51
C ALA A 713 2.16 -15.71 28.24
N SER A 714 2.56 -16.18 27.06
CA SER A 714 1.96 -15.78 25.78
C SER A 714 1.82 -16.98 24.84
N PRO A 715 0.90 -16.94 23.87
CA PRO A 715 0.68 -18.05 22.96
C PRO A 715 1.71 -18.09 21.80
N VAL A 716 2.94 -17.60 21.99
CA VAL A 716 3.93 -17.49 20.88
C VAL A 716 4.28 -18.84 20.26
N GLU A 717 4.29 -19.91 21.08
CA GLU A 717 4.51 -21.29 20.62
C GLU A 717 3.32 -21.81 19.81
N GLU A 718 2.10 -21.49 20.23
CA GLU A 718 0.86 -21.85 19.54
C GLU A 718 0.73 -21.08 18.23
N LEU A 719 1.04 -19.78 18.23
CA LEU A 719 0.99 -18.92 17.04
C LEU A 719 1.86 -19.47 15.90
N ALA A 720 3.02 -20.04 16.21
CA ALA A 720 3.88 -20.65 15.19
C ALA A 720 3.27 -21.92 14.56
N LYS A 721 2.38 -22.60 15.29
CA LYS A 721 1.64 -23.79 14.84
C LYS A 721 0.37 -23.43 14.06
N MET A 722 -0.15 -22.21 14.21
CA MET A 722 -1.36 -21.78 13.52
C MET A 722 -1.14 -21.62 12.00
N ASN A 723 -2.22 -21.76 11.25
CA ASN A 723 -2.22 -21.63 9.80
C ASN A 723 -2.34 -20.16 9.34
N ILE A 724 -1.45 -19.32 9.85
CA ILE A 724 -1.50 -17.87 9.69
C ILE A 724 -0.33 -17.39 8.83
N GLY A 725 -0.64 -16.90 7.62
CA GLY A 725 0.34 -16.42 6.65
C GLY A 725 1.18 -17.53 5.99
N SER A 726 1.76 -17.23 4.83
CA SER A 726 2.71 -18.12 4.15
C SER A 726 4.07 -18.18 4.86
N ARG A 727 4.48 -17.08 5.49
CA ARG A 727 5.81 -16.87 6.05
C ARG A 727 6.04 -17.69 7.34
N PRO A 728 7.20 -18.38 7.48
CA PRO A 728 7.55 -19.04 8.74
C PRO A 728 7.66 -18.05 9.91
N ALA A 729 7.15 -18.44 11.08
CA ALA A 729 7.12 -17.58 12.28
C ALA A 729 8.50 -17.35 12.93
N ARG A 730 9.52 -18.17 12.60
CA ARG A 730 10.86 -18.15 13.24
C ARG A 730 11.97 -18.22 12.20
N ARG A 731 13.13 -17.67 12.56
CA ARG A 731 14.39 -17.88 11.81
C ARG A 731 15.02 -19.22 12.22
N PHE A 732 15.22 -19.50 13.51
CA PHE A 732 15.52 -20.80 14.17
C PHE A 732 15.06 -20.73 15.65
N GLY A 733 15.22 -21.77 16.48
CA GLY A 733 14.65 -21.86 17.86
C GLY A 733 14.89 -20.62 18.76
N ILE A 734 13.94 -20.30 19.67
CA ILE A 734 13.97 -19.08 20.50
C ILE A 734 15.03 -19.24 21.61
N LYS A 735 16.17 -18.59 21.46
CA LYS A 735 17.18 -18.47 22.54
C LYS A 735 17.38 -17.03 22.99
N SER A 736 17.08 -16.06 22.13
CA SER A 736 17.27 -14.64 22.39
C SER A 736 16.24 -13.76 21.66
N LEU A 737 16.14 -12.48 22.07
CA LEU A 737 15.29 -11.49 21.40
C LEU A 737 15.72 -11.21 19.94
N SER A 738 17.01 -11.38 19.63
CA SER A 738 17.55 -11.25 18.27
C SER A 738 17.03 -12.33 17.32
N ASP A 739 16.69 -13.51 17.84
CA ASP A 739 16.14 -14.62 17.04
C ASP A 739 14.65 -14.41 16.70
N LEU A 740 13.97 -13.53 17.44
CA LEU A 740 12.57 -13.18 17.27
C LEU A 740 12.39 -12.00 16.30
N ARG A 741 11.45 -12.18 15.37
CA ARG A 741 10.96 -11.10 14.50
C ARG A 741 10.00 -10.18 15.26
N ALA A 742 9.87 -8.93 14.80
CA ALA A 742 8.98 -7.96 15.43
C ALA A 742 7.50 -8.34 15.41
N ILE A 743 7.01 -9.02 14.36
CA ILE A 743 5.59 -9.44 14.29
C ILE A 743 5.23 -10.43 15.42
N PRO A 744 5.88 -11.59 15.57
CA PRO A 744 5.63 -12.50 16.69
C PRO A 744 5.77 -11.80 18.06
N TRP A 745 6.82 -10.99 18.23
CA TRP A 745 7.07 -10.25 19.47
C TRP A 745 5.86 -9.40 19.88
N VAL A 746 5.38 -8.54 18.97
CA VAL A 746 4.24 -7.67 19.28
C VAL A 746 2.94 -8.47 19.41
N PHE A 747 2.74 -9.47 18.55
CA PHE A 747 1.47 -10.19 18.51
C PHE A 747 1.24 -11.03 19.77
N ALA A 748 2.26 -11.72 20.28
CA ALA A 748 2.09 -12.55 21.46
C ALA A 748 1.83 -11.72 22.74
N TRP A 749 2.49 -10.57 22.91
CA TRP A 749 2.18 -9.59 23.96
C TRP A 749 0.81 -8.93 23.81
N THR A 750 0.27 -8.91 22.58
CA THR A 750 -1.10 -8.43 22.33
C THR A 750 -2.12 -9.46 22.78
N GLN A 751 -1.88 -10.75 22.47
CA GLN A 751 -2.79 -11.83 22.85
C GLN A 751 -2.94 -11.97 24.38
N ASN A 752 -1.86 -11.82 25.15
CA ASN A 752 -1.91 -11.86 26.61
C ASN A 752 -2.25 -10.51 27.27
N ARG A 753 -2.60 -9.49 26.48
CA ARG A 753 -3.04 -8.14 26.91
C ARG A 753 -2.04 -7.34 27.75
N HIS A 754 -0.78 -7.77 27.88
CA HIS A 754 0.24 -6.99 28.58
C HIS A 754 0.75 -5.81 27.75
N LEU A 755 0.73 -5.94 26.42
CA LEU A 755 1.08 -4.87 25.48
C LEU A 755 2.47 -4.25 25.72
N VAL A 756 3.41 -5.02 26.28
CA VAL A 756 4.77 -4.58 26.69
C VAL A 756 5.47 -3.71 25.63
N PRO A 757 5.46 -4.07 24.33
CA PRO A 757 6.15 -3.28 23.30
C PRO A 757 5.54 -1.88 23.08
N GLY A 758 4.37 -1.58 23.62
CA GLY A 758 3.69 -0.28 23.44
C GLY A 758 4.02 0.76 24.51
N TRP A 759 4.64 0.38 25.64
CA TRP A 759 4.76 1.30 26.78
C TRP A 759 5.97 1.08 27.70
N TYR A 760 6.63 -0.09 27.65
CA TYR A 760 7.67 -0.41 28.62
C TYR A 760 8.86 0.57 28.51
N GLY A 761 9.32 1.09 29.65
CA GLY A 761 10.37 2.12 29.74
C GLY A 761 9.83 3.55 29.88
N VAL A 762 8.72 3.88 29.21
CA VAL A 762 8.18 5.26 29.14
C VAL A 762 7.82 5.81 30.52
N GLY A 763 7.08 5.06 31.33
CA GLY A 763 6.68 5.50 32.66
C GLY A 763 7.85 5.67 33.64
N THR A 764 8.99 4.98 33.41
CA THR A 764 10.20 5.18 34.23
C THR A 764 10.90 6.47 33.81
N ALA A 765 11.02 6.74 32.51
CA ALA A 765 11.61 7.96 31.98
C ALA A 765 10.84 9.20 32.45
N LEU A 766 9.50 9.20 32.33
CA LEU A 766 8.66 10.34 32.73
C LEU A 766 8.66 10.65 34.23
N LYS A 767 8.98 9.67 35.08
CA LYS A 767 9.02 9.83 36.54
C LYS A 767 10.35 10.39 37.04
N SER A 768 11.42 10.15 36.29
CA SER A 768 12.79 10.57 36.64
C SER A 768 12.95 12.05 36.40
#